data_AF-A0A1H5HB87-F1
#
_entry.id   AF-A0A1H5HB87-F1
#
_cell.length_a   1.000
_cell.length_b   1.000
_cell.length_c   1.000
_cell.angle_alpha   90.00
_cell.angle_beta   90.00
_cell.angle_gamma   90.00
#
_symmetry.space_group_name_H-M   'P 1'
#
loop_
_entity.id
_entity.type
_entity.pdbx_description
1 polymer ?
#
loop_
_entity_poly.entity_id
_entity_poly.type
_entity_poly.pdbx_seq_one_letter_code
_entity_poly.pdbx_strand_id
1 'polypeptide(L)'
;MTDAPIRPTRPHTATQLLLARGGDPFDQARSAVDEARRSVTELLAVLPTQQQGLRETFTRLASGLSLAEQRLSGWQLSEVESRTLAMPTVTSWGEPTMGPDAPVGSTPAAENPDDEPVYGFRTLLGPAVGRLEAAASRLPPAGTYPSGGMHRLMLAGEVAEAARAADHITCVFTAAVWDFERPAMPLNPAGSGRIELRSSARAAPQRRWARRARVLFSSGRVQITTSAGVRVIGEEEPIASLMHVSPPTPRDVLAGYDPAERWAPVPLYDELGVIHFCSESGYSLGAVAVADWLTQPEYQVGQYRATVPAAEQLRARDLLVWGLDTAGFTQGAALLGVPIRRGVMHPPSAGPLQAPSGWRSRAQQAMMPQGGVAPRSLASPGATGFDPEPLIDLLRPAPHLQEYRGGGTRPTVAYKRRAKRRRFWRGDTGPASPANWVLRGPAAWAIVIGGIGSAYLLAETWFIRLCVLWAVAAVIEPWLWWCYELLRDRRARRPAAVYHPGRSSGRTRGFARRTALLYDGSDLGVRGPGGHEAWVAGPHDTERGVVAMRRLMDDGGPWAVALVDRTGRWRAVLPFDHWVPSDDLTSLAGFAETAGLTVGDTYATRVLPTDDVFTDASPTSRARSTGPASRGLLILGFWAAVTTPITLGGWTVATAGLLTLLALAVFPVLARSWWQRRMAQTTR
;
A
#
# COMPACT_ATOMS: atom_id res chain seq x y z
N MET A 1 16.78 5.58 28.26
CA MET A 1 15.66 5.95 27.36
C MET A 1 15.52 4.85 26.32
N THR A 2 14.71 3.84 26.65
CA THR A 2 14.41 2.73 25.74
C THR A 2 13.09 3.05 25.06
N ASP A 3 13.17 3.73 23.91
CA ASP A 3 12.08 3.70 22.93
C ASP A 3 11.94 2.25 22.49
N ALA A 4 11.08 1.49 23.16
CA ALA A 4 10.62 0.20 22.69
C ALA A 4 9.47 0.48 21.72
N PRO A 5 9.68 0.39 20.39
CA PRO A 5 8.63 0.69 19.43
C PRO A 5 7.52 -0.36 19.49
N ILE A 6 6.28 0.12 19.39
CA ILE A 6 5.04 -0.65 19.22
C ILE A 6 5.26 -1.73 18.16
N ARG A 7 4.91 -2.98 18.49
CA ARG A 7 4.97 -4.12 17.56
C ARG A 7 3.90 -3.93 16.49
N PRO A 8 4.23 -3.72 15.20
CA PRO A 8 3.21 -3.81 14.19
C PRO A 8 3.21 -5.28 13.75
N THR A 9 2.27 -5.98 14.35
CA THR A 9 1.76 -7.28 13.93
C THR A 9 0.55 -6.94 13.07
N ARG A 10 0.24 -7.67 11.99
CA ARG A 10 -1.15 -7.65 11.50
C ARG A 10 -2.00 -7.92 12.74
N PRO A 11 -2.75 -6.94 13.25
CA PRO A 11 -3.44 -7.15 14.50
C PRO A 11 -4.34 -8.36 14.27
N HIS A 12 -4.17 -9.37 15.11
CA HIS A 12 -4.94 -10.61 14.98
C HIS A 12 -6.28 -10.46 15.70
N THR A 13 -6.42 -9.46 16.56
CA THR A 13 -7.64 -9.19 17.33
C THR A 13 -7.99 -7.71 17.26
N ALA A 14 -9.25 -7.37 17.56
CA ALA A 14 -9.73 -6.00 17.49
C ALA A 14 -9.02 -5.08 18.50
N THR A 15 -8.67 -5.60 19.68
CA THR A 15 -7.88 -4.88 20.69
C THR A 15 -6.48 -4.54 20.17
N GLN A 16 -5.81 -5.49 19.52
CA GLN A 16 -4.49 -5.23 18.93
C GLN A 16 -4.56 -4.13 17.86
N LEU A 17 -5.63 -4.10 17.07
CA LEU A 17 -5.84 -3.07 16.03
C LEU A 17 -6.01 -1.68 16.65
N LEU A 18 -6.88 -1.60 17.66
CA LEU A 18 -7.20 -0.37 18.39
C LEU A 18 -5.94 0.22 19.06
N LEU A 19 -5.13 -0.63 19.69
CA LEU A 19 -3.88 -0.21 20.34
C LEU A 19 -2.79 0.16 19.33
N ALA A 20 -2.71 -0.55 18.21
CA ALA A 20 -1.67 -0.32 17.23
C ALA A 20 -1.84 1.05 16.53
N ARG A 21 -3.07 1.56 16.39
CA ARG A 21 -3.35 2.90 15.80
C ARG A 21 -2.83 4.08 16.65
N GLY A 22 -2.53 3.86 17.93
CA GLY A 22 -2.08 4.93 18.85
C GLY A 22 -3.18 5.92 19.23
N GLY A 23 -2.94 6.78 20.24
CA GLY A 23 -3.96 7.68 20.80
C GLY A 23 -4.88 7.00 21.83
N ASP A 24 -5.96 7.68 22.26
CA ASP A 24 -6.91 7.10 23.23
C ASP A 24 -7.76 6.02 22.54
N PRO A 25 -7.67 4.75 22.99
CA PRO A 25 -8.45 3.64 22.43
C PRO A 25 -9.97 3.82 22.54
N PHE A 26 -10.46 4.51 23.57
CA PHE A 26 -11.89 4.74 23.78
C PHE A 26 -12.42 5.87 22.87
N ASP A 27 -11.62 6.90 22.62
CA ASP A 27 -11.95 7.92 21.61
C ASP A 27 -12.02 7.31 20.22
N GLN A 28 -11.10 6.39 19.89
CA GLN A 28 -11.15 5.68 18.61
C GLN A 28 -12.41 4.80 18.47
N ALA A 29 -12.85 4.14 19.55
CA ALA A 29 -14.05 3.32 19.55
C ALA A 29 -15.32 4.17 19.38
N ARG A 30 -15.42 5.29 20.12
CA ARG A 30 -16.50 6.27 19.95
C ARG A 30 -16.54 6.82 18.53
N SER A 31 -15.40 7.26 18.01
CA SER A 31 -15.29 7.80 16.65
C SER A 31 -15.80 6.80 15.61
N ALA A 32 -15.50 5.50 15.78
CA ALA A 32 -16.00 4.46 14.89
C ALA A 32 -17.53 4.27 14.97
N VAL A 33 -18.12 4.35 16.17
CA VAL A 33 -19.58 4.29 16.37
C VAL A 33 -20.27 5.51 15.76
N ASP A 34 -19.73 6.71 16.00
CA ASP A 34 -20.28 7.97 15.45
C ASP A 34 -20.21 8.03 13.93
N GLU A 35 -19.12 7.50 13.36
CA GLU A 35 -18.94 7.35 11.93
C GLU A 35 -19.97 6.39 11.32
N ALA A 36 -20.12 5.20 11.89
CA ALA A 36 -21.14 4.23 11.45
C ALA A 36 -22.56 4.79 11.58
N ARG A 37 -22.87 5.50 12.66
CA ARG A 37 -24.20 6.06 12.89
C ARG A 37 -24.55 7.09 11.83
N ARG A 38 -23.61 7.99 11.50
CA ARG A 38 -23.80 8.97 10.41
C ARG A 38 -24.10 8.27 9.08
N SER A 39 -23.32 7.26 8.72
CA SER A 39 -23.55 6.50 7.48
C SER A 39 -24.91 5.79 7.46
N VAL A 40 -25.36 5.23 8.59
CA VAL A 40 -26.67 4.56 8.69
C VAL A 40 -27.82 5.57 8.60
N THR A 41 -27.68 6.74 9.24
CA THR A 41 -28.65 7.83 9.12
C THR A 41 -28.74 8.34 7.69
N GLU A 42 -27.59 8.54 7.01
CA GLU A 42 -27.54 8.91 5.60
C GLU A 42 -28.27 7.89 4.72
N LEU A 43 -28.00 6.59 4.90
CA LEU A 43 -28.68 5.54 4.14
C LEU A 43 -30.19 5.54 4.38
N LEU A 44 -30.64 5.62 5.63
CA LEU A 44 -32.07 5.60 5.97
C LEU A 44 -32.85 6.77 5.36
N ALA A 45 -32.18 7.90 5.15
CA ALA A 45 -32.74 9.08 4.50
C ALA A 45 -32.94 8.89 2.98
N VAL A 46 -32.03 8.16 2.31
CA VAL A 46 -32.08 7.93 0.86
C VAL A 46 -32.70 6.61 0.45
N LEU A 47 -32.93 5.69 1.39
CA LEU A 47 -33.48 4.38 1.10
C LEU A 47 -34.92 4.50 0.52
N PRO A 48 -35.25 3.85 -0.61
CA PRO A 48 -36.59 3.86 -1.16
C PRO A 48 -37.67 3.40 -0.15
N THR A 49 -38.87 3.98 -0.23
CA THR A 49 -39.97 3.67 0.70
C THR A 49 -40.47 2.23 0.58
N GLN A 50 -40.32 1.58 -0.59
CA GLN A 50 -40.74 0.19 -0.80
C GLN A 50 -39.83 -0.84 -0.11
N GLN A 51 -38.62 -0.45 0.33
CA GLN A 51 -37.62 -1.36 0.92
C GLN A 51 -37.79 -1.53 2.45
N GLN A 52 -38.98 -1.94 2.90
CA GLN A 52 -39.33 -2.00 4.32
C GLN A 52 -38.42 -2.94 5.13
N GLY A 53 -38.12 -4.15 4.64
CA GLY A 53 -37.26 -5.10 5.37
C GLY A 53 -35.81 -4.62 5.54
N LEU A 54 -35.27 -3.88 4.56
CA LEU A 54 -33.97 -3.24 4.69
C LEU A 54 -34.03 -2.08 5.68
N ARG A 55 -35.08 -1.26 5.61
CA ARG A 55 -35.30 -0.16 6.56
C ARG A 55 -35.35 -0.67 8.00
N GLU A 56 -36.09 -1.74 8.28
CA GLU A 56 -36.13 -2.39 9.59
C GLU A 56 -34.75 -2.87 10.04
N THR A 57 -33.99 -3.48 9.13
CA THR A 57 -32.65 -4.00 9.45
C THR A 57 -31.65 -2.87 9.76
N PHE A 58 -31.64 -1.79 8.98
CA PHE A 58 -30.80 -0.63 9.25
C PHE A 58 -31.27 0.18 10.47
N THR A 59 -32.57 0.15 10.80
CA THR A 59 -33.08 0.74 12.04
C THR A 59 -32.60 -0.05 13.27
N ARG A 60 -32.55 -1.38 13.20
CA ARG A 60 -31.93 -2.22 14.25
C ARG A 60 -30.43 -1.94 14.37
N LEU A 61 -29.74 -1.76 13.24
CA LEU A 61 -28.33 -1.39 13.26
C LEU A 61 -28.13 -0.02 13.94
N ALA A 62 -28.97 0.97 13.63
CA ALA A 62 -28.95 2.29 14.25
C ALA A 62 -29.21 2.24 15.77
N SER A 63 -30.16 1.40 16.22
CA SER A 63 -30.44 1.25 17.65
C SER A 63 -29.27 0.57 18.39
N GLY A 64 -28.62 -0.43 17.77
CA GLY A 64 -27.40 -1.04 18.29
C GLY A 64 -26.24 -0.05 18.42
N LEU A 65 -26.04 0.82 17.42
CA LEU A 65 -25.03 1.89 17.45
C LEU A 65 -25.34 2.92 18.55
N SER A 66 -26.61 3.32 18.69
CA SER A 66 -27.05 4.26 19.73
C SER A 66 -26.83 3.71 21.14
N LEU A 67 -27.09 2.41 21.33
CA LEU A 67 -26.79 1.71 22.58
C LEU A 67 -25.28 1.71 22.84
N ALA A 68 -24.45 1.39 21.85
CA ALA A 68 -23.00 1.38 21.99
C ALA A 68 -22.45 2.77 22.37
N GLU A 69 -22.91 3.84 21.71
CA GLU A 69 -22.55 5.23 22.02
C GLU A 69 -22.91 5.59 23.47
N GLN A 70 -24.15 5.31 23.88
CA GLN A 70 -24.60 5.56 25.25
C GLN A 70 -23.71 4.83 26.27
N ARG A 71 -23.32 3.59 25.98
CA ARG A 71 -22.56 2.72 26.89
C ARG A 71 -21.06 3.06 26.93
N LEU A 72 -20.50 3.56 25.83
CA LEU A 72 -19.12 4.06 25.76
C LEU A 72 -18.98 5.51 26.25
N SER A 73 -20.09 6.21 26.51
CA SER A 73 -20.06 7.55 27.06
C SER A 73 -19.33 7.58 28.41
N GLY A 74 -18.40 8.53 28.57
CA GLY A 74 -17.60 8.66 29.79
C GLY A 74 -16.48 7.62 29.97
N TRP A 75 -16.22 6.75 28.99
CA TRP A 75 -15.05 5.87 29.03
C TRP A 75 -13.80 6.65 28.62
N GLN A 76 -12.85 6.85 29.54
CA GLN A 76 -11.57 7.47 29.24
C GLN A 76 -10.43 6.56 29.65
N LEU A 77 -9.28 6.75 29.00
CA LEU A 77 -8.06 6.05 29.37
C LEU A 77 -7.53 6.62 30.69
N SER A 78 -7.50 5.80 31.74
CA SER A 78 -6.88 6.21 33.00
C SER A 78 -5.36 6.27 32.88
N GLU A 79 -4.72 7.05 33.76
CA GLU A 79 -3.26 7.18 33.79
C GLU A 79 -2.55 5.83 34.03
N VAL A 80 -3.16 4.95 34.83
CA VAL A 80 -2.66 3.59 35.12
C VAL A 80 -2.78 2.68 33.88
N GLU A 81 -3.88 2.76 33.15
CA GLU A 81 -4.08 2.03 31.89
C GLU A 81 -3.10 2.51 30.81
N SER A 82 -2.88 3.82 30.71
CA SER A 82 -1.91 4.41 29.77
C SER A 82 -0.49 3.87 30.00
N ARG A 83 -0.03 3.78 31.26
CA ARG A 83 1.28 3.17 31.60
C ARG A 83 1.34 1.67 31.29
N THR A 84 0.23 0.96 31.50
CA THR A 84 0.14 -0.49 31.21
C THR A 84 0.16 -0.76 29.70
N LEU A 85 -0.51 0.09 28.92
CA LEU A 85 -0.52 0.03 27.46
C LEU A 85 0.82 0.38 26.81
N ALA A 86 1.67 1.13 27.51
CA ALA A 86 3.06 1.37 27.09
C ALA A 86 3.95 0.11 27.21
N MET A 87 3.46 -0.98 27.84
CA MET A 87 4.23 -2.23 27.95
C MET A 87 4.26 -3.03 26.64
N PRO A 88 5.40 -3.68 26.30
CA PRO A 88 5.66 -4.27 24.97
C PRO A 88 4.86 -5.54 24.61
N THR A 89 4.03 -6.05 25.53
CA THR A 89 3.15 -7.21 25.32
C THR A 89 1.83 -7.01 26.04
N VAL A 90 0.84 -6.49 25.33
CA VAL A 90 -0.55 -6.60 25.76
C VAL A 90 -1.04 -8.01 25.41
N THR A 91 -1.47 -8.74 26.44
CA THR A 91 -2.03 -10.09 26.31
C THR A 91 -3.49 -10.02 25.85
N SER A 92 -3.75 -10.37 24.59
CA SER A 92 -5.11 -10.59 24.04
C SER A 92 -5.44 -12.09 24.09
N TRP A 93 -5.95 -12.59 25.21
CA TRP A 93 -6.39 -14.00 25.33
C TRP A 93 -7.89 -14.09 25.11
N GLY A 94 -8.36 -15.08 24.35
CA GLY A 94 -9.79 -15.38 24.19
C GLY A 94 -10.57 -14.49 23.21
N GLU A 95 -9.94 -13.52 22.55
CA GLU A 95 -10.59 -12.73 21.49
C GLU A 95 -10.69 -13.52 20.17
N PRO A 96 -11.78 -13.36 19.40
CA PRO A 96 -11.86 -13.93 18.07
C PRO A 96 -10.79 -13.31 17.17
N THR A 97 -10.19 -14.14 16.32
CA THR A 97 -9.28 -13.65 15.29
C THR A 97 -10.03 -12.79 14.29
N MET A 98 -9.49 -11.60 13.96
CA MET A 98 -10.02 -10.79 12.88
C MET A 98 -9.97 -11.57 11.56
N GLY A 99 -11.09 -11.57 10.83
CA GLY A 99 -11.17 -12.16 9.49
C GLY A 99 -10.40 -11.36 8.44
N PRO A 100 -10.35 -11.83 7.18
CA PRO A 100 -9.83 -11.02 6.06
C PRO A 100 -10.60 -9.69 5.94
N ASP A 101 -9.98 -8.69 5.31
CA ASP A 101 -10.59 -7.36 5.09
C ASP A 101 -11.90 -7.52 4.30
N ALA A 102 -11.85 -8.06 3.09
CA ALA A 102 -13.03 -8.51 2.33
C ALA A 102 -12.89 -10.01 1.98
N PRO A 103 -13.88 -10.87 2.29
CA PRO A 103 -13.80 -12.29 1.98
C PRO A 103 -14.03 -12.56 0.49
N VAL A 104 -13.52 -13.69 -0.01
CA VAL A 104 -13.81 -14.18 -1.36
C VAL A 104 -15.10 -15.00 -1.30
N GLY A 105 -16.05 -14.71 -2.19
CA GLY A 105 -17.27 -15.48 -2.28
C GLY A 105 -17.04 -16.87 -2.86
N SER A 106 -17.81 -17.84 -2.39
CA SER A 106 -17.81 -19.21 -2.90
C SER A 106 -18.57 -19.35 -4.22
N THR A 107 -19.46 -18.40 -4.51
CA THR A 107 -20.27 -18.35 -5.74
C THR A 107 -19.88 -17.13 -6.56
N PRO A 108 -19.89 -17.19 -7.89
CA PRO A 108 -19.71 -16.01 -8.71
C PRO A 108 -20.79 -14.96 -8.41
N ALA A 109 -20.53 -13.71 -8.78
CA ALA A 109 -21.55 -12.68 -8.66
C ALA A 109 -22.73 -12.98 -9.58
N ALA A 110 -23.95 -12.95 -9.03
CA ALA A 110 -25.15 -13.26 -9.78
C ALA A 110 -25.27 -12.35 -11.02
N GLU A 111 -25.70 -12.95 -12.13
CA GLU A 111 -25.80 -12.26 -13.42
C GLU A 111 -26.90 -11.19 -13.38
N ASN A 112 -28.03 -11.49 -12.71
CA ASN A 112 -29.15 -10.57 -12.53
C ASN A 112 -28.93 -9.63 -11.33
N PRO A 113 -28.74 -8.31 -11.55
CA PRO A 113 -28.55 -7.34 -10.46
C PRO A 113 -29.81 -7.16 -9.59
N ASP A 114 -30.99 -7.55 -10.08
CA ASP A 114 -32.25 -7.45 -9.32
C ASP A 114 -32.29 -8.45 -8.13
N ASP A 115 -31.50 -9.52 -8.18
CA ASP A 115 -31.46 -10.55 -7.13
C ASP A 115 -30.61 -10.10 -5.92
N GLU A 116 -29.50 -9.40 -6.18
CA GLU A 116 -28.63 -8.83 -5.16
C GLU A 116 -27.85 -7.60 -5.70
N PRO A 117 -28.25 -6.35 -5.36
CA PRO A 117 -27.65 -5.14 -5.94
C PRO A 117 -26.20 -4.89 -5.46
N VAL A 118 -25.81 -5.52 -4.35
CA VAL A 118 -24.46 -5.50 -3.82
C VAL A 118 -24.00 -6.93 -3.58
N TYR A 119 -22.98 -7.36 -4.32
CA TYR A 119 -22.51 -8.73 -4.24
C TYR A 119 -22.01 -9.09 -2.82
N GLY A 120 -22.61 -10.16 -2.25
CA GLY A 120 -22.27 -10.68 -0.93
C GLY A 120 -22.92 -9.95 0.25
N PHE A 121 -23.82 -9.00 -0.02
CA PHE A 121 -24.48 -8.19 0.98
C PHE A 121 -25.36 -9.00 1.93
N ARG A 122 -26.16 -9.93 1.42
CA ARG A 122 -27.03 -10.79 2.25
C ARG A 122 -26.20 -11.65 3.19
N THR A 123 -25.05 -12.14 2.71
CA THR A 123 -24.13 -12.99 3.47
C THR A 123 -23.47 -12.24 4.63
N LEU A 124 -23.22 -10.93 4.49
CA LEU A 124 -22.48 -10.15 5.48
C LEU A 124 -23.35 -9.27 6.38
N LEU A 125 -24.51 -8.78 5.92
CA LEU A 125 -25.36 -7.87 6.69
C LEU A 125 -25.89 -8.50 7.98
N GLY A 126 -26.48 -9.69 7.89
CA GLY A 126 -27.05 -10.39 9.05
C GLY A 126 -26.02 -10.62 10.17
N PRO A 127 -24.87 -11.24 9.87
CA PRO A 127 -23.78 -11.40 10.83
C PRO A 127 -23.23 -10.07 11.38
N ALA A 128 -23.17 -9.00 10.59
CA ALA A 128 -22.71 -7.70 11.05
C ALA A 128 -23.68 -7.07 12.07
N VAL A 129 -24.99 -7.10 11.80
CA VAL A 129 -26.03 -6.64 12.72
C VAL A 129 -25.97 -7.42 14.04
N GLY A 130 -25.98 -8.75 13.96
CA GLY A 130 -25.92 -9.60 15.15
C GLY A 130 -24.63 -9.43 15.96
N ARG A 131 -23.49 -9.21 15.29
CA ARG A 131 -22.22 -8.93 15.97
C ARG A 131 -22.27 -7.58 16.70
N LEU A 132 -22.80 -6.53 16.08
CA LEU A 132 -22.91 -5.23 16.71
C LEU A 132 -23.84 -5.26 17.93
N GLU A 133 -25.01 -5.89 17.81
CA GLU A 133 -25.95 -6.05 18.93
C GLU A 133 -25.31 -6.84 20.08
N ALA A 134 -24.60 -7.93 19.77
CA ALA A 134 -23.88 -8.72 20.75
C ALA A 134 -22.72 -7.94 21.41
N ALA A 135 -22.01 -7.09 20.66
CA ALA A 135 -20.93 -6.27 21.19
C ALA A 135 -21.48 -5.13 22.08
N ALA A 136 -22.53 -4.44 21.65
CA ALA A 136 -23.17 -3.36 22.39
C ALA A 136 -23.83 -3.85 23.69
N SER A 137 -24.47 -5.03 23.67
CA SER A 137 -25.09 -5.63 24.86
C SER A 137 -24.09 -6.13 25.90
N ARG A 138 -22.86 -6.49 25.48
CA ARG A 138 -21.77 -6.84 26.41
C ARG A 138 -21.15 -5.62 27.11
N LEU A 139 -21.39 -4.40 26.61
CA LEU A 139 -20.97 -3.20 27.33
C LEU A 139 -21.81 -3.02 28.61
N PRO A 140 -21.17 -2.74 29.76
CA PRO A 140 -21.90 -2.47 30.99
C PRO A 140 -22.74 -1.18 30.86
N PRO A 141 -23.76 -0.99 31.72
CA PRO A 141 -24.55 0.23 31.77
C PRO A 141 -23.70 1.50 31.84
N ALA A 142 -24.22 2.59 31.26
CA ALA A 142 -23.56 3.90 31.28
C ALA A 142 -23.22 4.29 32.73
N GLY A 143 -21.99 4.77 32.96
CA GLY A 143 -21.48 5.09 34.30
C GLY A 143 -20.94 3.90 35.10
N THR A 144 -21.02 2.67 34.60
CA THR A 144 -20.45 1.47 35.23
C THR A 144 -19.20 1.01 34.50
N TYR A 145 -18.14 0.72 35.25
CA TYR A 145 -16.87 0.25 34.69
C TYR A 145 -16.61 -1.22 35.06
N PRO A 146 -16.21 -2.07 34.11
CA PRO A 146 -15.75 -3.42 34.41
C PRO A 146 -14.47 -3.38 35.27
N SER A 147 -14.27 -4.40 36.11
CA SER A 147 -13.02 -4.58 36.82
C SER A 147 -11.90 -4.98 35.83
N GLY A 148 -10.87 -4.13 35.73
CA GLY A 148 -9.67 -4.40 34.93
C GLY A 148 -9.64 -3.70 33.57
N GLY A 149 -8.61 -2.88 33.35
CA GLY A 149 -8.48 -2.06 32.15
C GLY A 149 -8.33 -2.84 30.84
N MET A 150 -7.76 -4.05 30.87
CA MET A 150 -7.67 -4.89 29.67
C MET A 150 -9.03 -5.32 29.15
N HIS A 151 -9.96 -5.68 30.04
CA HIS A 151 -11.28 -6.11 29.66
C HIS A 151 -12.09 -4.96 29.03
N ARG A 152 -11.94 -3.74 29.55
CA ARG A 152 -12.50 -2.51 28.92
C ARG A 152 -11.98 -2.31 27.50
N LEU A 153 -10.69 -2.49 27.29
CA LEU A 153 -10.08 -2.36 25.96
C LEU A 153 -10.57 -3.43 24.98
N MET A 154 -10.77 -4.66 25.46
CA MET A 154 -11.35 -5.75 24.67
C MET A 154 -12.77 -5.42 24.20
N LEU A 155 -13.62 -4.95 25.12
CA LEU A 155 -15.00 -4.55 24.80
C LEU A 155 -15.03 -3.36 23.83
N ALA A 156 -14.19 -2.35 24.05
CA ALA A 156 -14.06 -1.20 23.15
C ALA A 156 -13.54 -1.62 21.76
N GLY A 157 -12.57 -2.54 21.71
CA GLY A 157 -12.06 -3.12 20.48
C GLY A 157 -13.14 -3.84 19.68
N GLU A 158 -13.90 -4.73 20.32
CA GLU A 158 -14.98 -5.49 19.68
C GLU A 158 -16.06 -4.56 19.09
N VAL A 159 -16.50 -3.57 19.87
CA VAL A 159 -17.49 -2.58 19.42
C VAL A 159 -16.95 -1.74 18.26
N ALA A 160 -15.69 -1.31 18.32
CA ALA A 160 -15.07 -0.56 17.24
C ALA A 160 -14.97 -1.38 15.94
N GLU A 161 -14.69 -2.68 16.01
CA GLU A 161 -14.66 -3.57 14.83
C GLU A 161 -16.06 -3.75 14.23
N ALA A 162 -17.05 -4.03 15.08
CA ALA A 162 -18.43 -4.20 14.64
C ALA A 162 -19.00 -2.92 14.02
N ALA A 163 -18.73 -1.76 14.62
CA ALA A 163 -19.14 -0.45 14.09
C ALA A 163 -18.48 -0.16 12.73
N ARG A 164 -17.19 -0.46 12.56
CA ARG A 164 -16.51 -0.30 11.27
C ARG A 164 -17.05 -1.22 10.17
N ALA A 165 -17.41 -2.45 10.52
CA ALA A 165 -18.07 -3.37 9.58
C ALA A 165 -19.46 -2.84 9.16
N ALA A 166 -20.22 -2.31 10.13
CA ALA A 166 -21.50 -1.66 9.88
C ALA A 166 -21.37 -0.42 8.97
N ASP A 167 -20.42 0.48 9.27
CA ASP A 167 -20.12 1.66 8.45
C ASP A 167 -19.80 1.27 7.01
N HIS A 168 -18.92 0.29 6.85
CA HIS A 168 -18.48 -0.20 5.54
C HIS A 168 -19.64 -0.76 4.70
N ILE A 169 -20.42 -1.70 5.24
CA ILE A 169 -21.57 -2.31 4.55
C ILE A 169 -22.59 -1.25 4.16
N THR A 170 -22.85 -0.30 5.06
CA THR A 170 -23.78 0.80 4.83
C THR A 170 -23.28 1.73 3.71
N CYS A 171 -22.00 2.09 3.71
CA CYS A 171 -21.42 2.92 2.66
C CYS A 171 -21.49 2.24 1.29
N VAL A 172 -21.12 0.95 1.20
CA VAL A 172 -21.17 0.21 -0.08
C VAL A 172 -22.61 0.12 -0.60
N PHE A 173 -23.57 -0.14 0.28
CA PHE A 173 -24.98 -0.21 -0.12
C PHE A 173 -25.52 1.16 -0.55
N THR A 174 -25.19 2.23 0.17
CA THR A 174 -25.57 3.60 -0.21
C THR A 174 -25.01 3.97 -1.57
N ALA A 175 -23.75 3.60 -1.87
CA ALA A 175 -23.16 3.80 -3.18
C ALA A 175 -23.86 2.99 -4.28
N ALA A 176 -24.31 1.77 -4.00
CA ALA A 176 -25.07 0.97 -4.95
C ALA A 176 -26.47 1.53 -5.23
N VAL A 177 -27.18 2.01 -4.20
CA VAL A 177 -28.47 2.72 -4.35
C VAL A 177 -28.28 3.95 -5.24
N TRP A 178 -27.21 4.72 -4.99
CA TRP A 178 -26.86 5.88 -5.80
C TRP A 178 -26.64 5.54 -7.28
N ASP A 179 -25.87 4.48 -7.55
CA ASP A 179 -25.60 4.03 -8.93
C ASP A 179 -26.88 3.54 -9.62
N PHE A 180 -27.79 2.88 -8.89
CA PHE A 180 -29.08 2.42 -9.40
C PHE A 180 -30.04 3.56 -9.75
N GLU A 181 -30.16 4.58 -8.88
CA GLU A 181 -31.03 5.74 -9.10
C GLU A 181 -30.52 6.67 -10.21
N ARG A 182 -29.22 6.61 -10.52
CA ARG A 182 -28.56 7.46 -11.52
C ARG A 182 -27.72 6.61 -12.46
N PRO A 183 -28.34 5.75 -13.27
CA PRO A 183 -27.65 4.81 -14.16
C PRO A 183 -26.98 5.50 -15.36
N ALA A 184 -26.64 6.78 -15.26
CA ALA A 184 -25.92 7.51 -16.29
C ALA A 184 -24.54 6.87 -16.47
N MET A 185 -24.43 5.98 -17.45
CA MET A 185 -23.17 5.60 -18.07
C MET A 185 -22.41 6.90 -18.35
N PRO A 186 -21.20 7.09 -17.79
CA PRO A 186 -20.45 8.30 -18.06
C PRO A 186 -20.33 8.44 -19.58
N LEU A 187 -20.70 9.62 -20.10
CA LEU A 187 -20.74 9.87 -21.53
C LEU A 187 -19.42 9.42 -22.14
N ASN A 188 -19.50 8.52 -23.12
CA ASN A 188 -18.33 8.08 -23.88
C ASN A 188 -17.72 9.35 -24.48
N PRO A 189 -16.49 9.72 -24.13
CA PRO A 189 -15.97 10.99 -24.57
C PRO A 189 -15.85 11.00 -26.09
N ALA A 190 -16.45 12.01 -26.71
CA ALA A 190 -16.42 12.18 -28.15
C ALA A 190 -15.00 12.53 -28.58
N GLY A 191 -14.24 11.56 -29.07
CA GLY A 191 -12.98 11.84 -29.77
C GLY A 191 -11.84 10.83 -29.60
N SER A 192 -11.89 9.92 -28.61
CA SER A 192 -10.84 8.90 -28.48
C SER A 192 -11.37 7.53 -28.05
N GLY A 193 -10.90 6.49 -28.74
CA GLY A 193 -11.26 5.11 -28.42
C GLY A 193 -10.49 4.51 -27.24
N ARG A 194 -9.89 5.33 -26.35
CA ARG A 194 -8.95 4.86 -25.31
C ARG A 194 -8.95 5.73 -24.04
N ILE A 195 -8.98 5.09 -22.86
CA ILE A 195 -8.73 5.74 -21.56
C ILE A 195 -7.45 5.16 -20.95
N GLU A 196 -6.48 6.00 -20.59
CA GLU A 196 -5.21 5.59 -20.01
C GLU A 196 -5.04 6.04 -18.56
N LEU A 197 -4.80 5.09 -17.65
CA LEU A 197 -4.47 5.34 -16.25
C LEU A 197 -2.98 5.07 -16.00
N ARG A 198 -2.35 5.88 -15.15
CA ARG A 198 -0.91 5.80 -14.84
C ARG A 198 -0.69 5.44 -13.38
N SER A 199 0.42 4.77 -13.08
CA SER A 199 0.70 4.30 -11.72
C SER A 199 1.09 5.40 -10.74
N SER A 200 0.90 5.13 -9.45
CA SER A 200 1.35 6.00 -8.35
C SER A 200 2.88 6.11 -8.26
N ALA A 201 3.39 7.03 -7.44
CA ALA A 201 4.82 7.37 -7.39
C ALA A 201 5.72 6.17 -6.99
N ARG A 202 6.91 6.05 -7.59
CA ARG A 202 7.89 4.98 -7.28
C ARG A 202 9.30 5.51 -7.09
N ALA A 203 10.00 5.03 -6.06
CA ALA A 203 11.41 5.34 -5.81
C ALA A 203 12.36 4.51 -6.68
N ALA A 204 13.60 5.00 -6.85
CA ALA A 204 14.69 4.19 -7.39
C ALA A 204 14.95 2.94 -6.51
N PRO A 205 15.27 1.77 -7.11
CA PRO A 205 15.51 1.51 -8.53
C PRO A 205 14.26 1.07 -9.34
N GLN A 206 13.05 1.48 -8.94
CA GLN A 206 11.78 1.08 -9.56
C GLN A 206 11.05 2.20 -10.30
N ARG A 207 11.63 3.41 -10.38
CA ARG A 207 10.97 4.58 -10.98
C ARG A 207 10.68 4.41 -12.48
N ARG A 208 11.47 3.60 -13.19
CA ARG A 208 11.22 3.24 -14.60
C ARG A 208 9.84 2.61 -14.80
N TRP A 209 9.33 1.92 -13.78
CA TRP A 209 8.01 1.30 -13.82
C TRP A 209 6.90 2.32 -13.62
N ALA A 210 7.10 3.34 -12.78
CA ALA A 210 6.12 4.43 -12.64
C ALA A 210 5.77 5.08 -13.99
N ARG A 211 6.76 5.13 -14.89
CA ARG A 211 6.62 5.67 -16.25
C ARG A 211 5.95 4.72 -17.24
N ARG A 212 6.20 3.41 -17.11
CA ARG A 212 5.76 2.40 -18.08
C ARG A 212 4.46 1.71 -17.72
N ALA A 213 4.17 1.63 -16.42
CA ALA A 213 2.99 0.95 -15.95
C ALA A 213 1.76 1.79 -16.29
N ARG A 214 0.78 1.13 -16.89
CA ARG A 214 -0.47 1.75 -17.32
C ARG A 214 -1.60 0.73 -17.36
N VAL A 215 -2.82 1.22 -17.17
CA VAL A 215 -4.07 0.52 -17.48
C VAL A 215 -4.68 1.24 -18.67
N LEU A 216 -4.80 0.55 -19.81
CA LEU A 216 -5.35 1.09 -21.03
C LEU A 216 -6.69 0.41 -21.31
N PHE A 217 -7.77 1.16 -21.19
CA PHE A 217 -9.10 0.73 -21.61
C PHE A 217 -9.25 0.99 -23.11
N SER A 218 -9.83 0.04 -23.82
CA SER A 218 -10.24 0.13 -25.22
C SER A 218 -11.55 -0.65 -25.39
N SER A 219 -12.27 -0.44 -26.49
CA SER A 219 -13.54 -1.15 -26.75
C SER A 219 -13.36 -2.67 -26.55
N GLY A 220 -14.13 -3.25 -25.62
CA GLY A 220 -14.15 -4.68 -25.31
C GLY A 220 -12.95 -5.27 -24.57
N ARG A 221 -11.86 -4.52 -24.33
CA ARG A 221 -10.65 -5.08 -23.67
C ARG A 221 -9.85 -4.06 -22.86
N VAL A 222 -9.13 -4.56 -21.86
CA VAL A 222 -8.24 -3.79 -21.00
C VAL A 222 -6.83 -4.36 -21.06
N GLN A 223 -5.86 -3.51 -21.38
CA GLN A 223 -4.45 -3.85 -21.39
C GLN A 223 -3.74 -3.26 -20.16
N ILE A 224 -3.19 -4.12 -19.32
CA ILE A 224 -2.51 -3.74 -18.07
C ILE A 224 -1.03 -4.05 -18.20
N THR A 225 -0.20 -3.00 -18.14
CA THR A 225 1.26 -3.12 -18.18
C THR A 225 1.81 -3.03 -16.76
N THR A 226 2.46 -4.08 -16.30
CA THR A 226 3.07 -4.18 -14.95
C THR A 226 4.56 -4.52 -15.03
N SER A 227 5.22 -4.65 -13.88
CA SER A 227 6.58 -5.16 -13.78
C SER A 227 6.73 -6.62 -14.23
N ALA A 228 5.65 -7.40 -14.23
CA ALA A 228 5.64 -8.81 -14.64
C ALA A 228 5.46 -8.97 -16.16
N GLY A 229 4.92 -7.95 -16.84
CA GLY A 229 4.62 -8.00 -18.26
C GLY A 229 3.34 -7.26 -18.61
N VAL A 230 2.86 -7.50 -19.82
CA VAL A 230 1.56 -7.02 -20.29
C VAL A 230 0.55 -8.14 -20.10
N ARG A 231 -0.61 -7.82 -19.51
CA ARG A 231 -1.78 -8.69 -19.48
C ARG A 231 -2.92 -8.01 -20.21
N VAL A 232 -3.63 -8.75 -21.04
CA VAL A 232 -4.84 -8.30 -21.73
C VAL A 232 -6.02 -9.06 -21.11
N ILE A 233 -7.07 -8.34 -20.73
CA ILE A 233 -8.32 -8.89 -20.20
C ILE A 233 -9.43 -8.50 -21.18
N GLY A 234 -10.37 -9.41 -21.47
CA GLY A 234 -11.41 -9.20 -22.48
C GLY A 234 -11.11 -9.81 -23.86
N GLU A 235 -9.93 -10.43 -24.05
CA GLU A 235 -9.54 -11.02 -25.35
C GLU A 235 -10.02 -12.48 -25.49
N GLU A 236 -9.80 -13.31 -24.47
CA GLU A 236 -10.25 -14.71 -24.46
C GLU A 236 -11.69 -14.87 -23.95
N GLU A 237 -12.03 -14.10 -22.91
CA GLU A 237 -13.34 -14.08 -22.28
C GLU A 237 -13.78 -12.62 -22.15
N PRO A 238 -14.99 -12.25 -22.62
CA PRO A 238 -15.44 -10.87 -22.62
C PRO A 238 -15.63 -10.35 -21.20
N ILE A 239 -15.34 -9.07 -21.01
CA ILE A 239 -15.67 -8.37 -19.76
C ILE A 239 -17.15 -8.03 -19.82
N ALA A 240 -17.93 -8.50 -18.86
CA ALA A 240 -19.37 -8.21 -18.76
C ALA A 240 -19.67 -7.12 -17.71
N SER A 241 -18.80 -6.94 -16.71
CA SER A 241 -18.93 -5.88 -15.71
C SER A 241 -17.60 -5.57 -15.02
N LEU A 242 -17.51 -4.37 -14.42
CA LEU A 242 -16.47 -4.05 -13.44
C LEU A 242 -17.05 -4.16 -12.04
N MET A 243 -16.45 -4.94 -11.15
CA MET A 243 -16.88 -5.05 -9.75
C MET A 243 -15.96 -4.23 -8.85
N HIS A 244 -16.47 -3.16 -8.25
CA HIS A 244 -15.76 -2.44 -7.20
C HIS A 244 -16.01 -3.07 -5.84
N VAL A 245 -14.94 -3.58 -5.23
CA VAL A 245 -14.92 -4.12 -3.89
C VAL A 245 -14.08 -3.19 -3.01
N SER A 246 -14.75 -2.42 -2.18
CA SER A 246 -14.09 -1.59 -1.18
C SER A 246 -13.77 -2.45 0.06
N PRO A 247 -12.60 -2.31 0.69
CA PRO A 247 -12.33 -2.96 1.96
C PRO A 247 -12.99 -2.21 3.13
N PRO A 248 -13.30 -2.90 4.24
CA PRO A 248 -13.56 -2.22 5.51
C PRO A 248 -12.30 -1.50 6.00
N THR A 249 -12.46 -0.64 7.01
CA THR A 249 -11.41 0.25 7.54
C THR A 249 -10.05 -0.46 7.67
N PRO A 250 -8.93 0.19 7.27
CA PRO A 250 -7.61 -0.44 7.23
C PRO A 250 -7.26 -1.18 8.53
N ARG A 251 -7.06 -2.51 8.45
CA ARG A 251 -6.68 -3.35 9.59
C ARG A 251 -5.18 -3.46 9.78
N ASP A 252 -4.39 -3.10 8.78
CA ASP A 252 -2.94 -3.10 8.90
C ASP A 252 -2.44 -1.80 9.54
N VAL A 253 -1.95 -1.91 10.78
CA VAL A 253 -1.19 -0.82 11.40
C VAL A 253 0.28 -1.01 11.02
N LEU A 254 0.80 -0.02 10.28
CA LEU A 254 2.10 0.02 9.62
C LEU A 254 3.27 -0.56 10.43
N ALA A 255 3.57 -1.84 10.22
CA ALA A 255 4.96 -2.22 9.94
C ALA A 255 5.08 -2.08 8.43
N GLY A 256 6.10 -1.35 7.97
CA GLY A 256 6.43 -1.34 6.55
C GLY A 256 6.45 -2.77 6.02
N TYR A 257 5.53 -3.04 5.08
CA TYR A 257 5.32 -4.34 4.48
C TYR A 257 6.67 -4.87 3.96
N ASP A 258 6.95 -6.16 4.18
CA ASP A 258 8.15 -6.71 3.56
C ASP A 258 7.87 -6.80 2.05
N PRO A 259 8.72 -6.24 1.17
CA PRO A 259 8.48 -6.27 -0.28
C PRO A 259 8.22 -7.68 -0.84
N ALA A 260 8.74 -8.73 -0.19
CA ALA A 260 8.47 -10.12 -0.55
C ALA A 260 6.99 -10.53 -0.42
N GLU A 261 6.24 -9.88 0.45
CA GLU A 261 4.84 -10.21 0.73
C GLU A 261 3.88 -9.54 -0.23
N ARG A 262 4.36 -8.72 -1.17
CA ARG A 262 3.50 -8.02 -2.13
C ARG A 262 2.64 -8.94 -2.99
N TRP A 263 3.04 -10.21 -3.08
CA TRP A 263 2.34 -11.30 -3.75
C TRP A 263 1.45 -12.12 -2.82
N ALA A 264 1.55 -11.90 -1.51
CA ALA A 264 0.53 -12.36 -0.59
C ALA A 264 -0.75 -11.54 -0.83
N PRO A 265 -1.91 -12.19 -0.81
CA PRO A 265 -3.20 -11.54 -0.92
C PRO A 265 -3.38 -10.52 0.21
N VAL A 266 -4.10 -9.47 -0.15
CA VAL A 266 -3.69 -8.09 0.08
C VAL A 266 -4.16 -7.59 1.45
N PRO A 267 -3.30 -6.91 2.23
CA PRO A 267 -3.77 -5.81 3.07
C PRO A 267 -3.81 -4.54 2.22
N LEU A 268 -5.01 -4.01 2.05
CA LEU A 268 -5.27 -2.84 1.23
C LEU A 268 -4.77 -1.60 1.98
N TYR A 269 -3.63 -1.08 1.58
CA TYR A 269 -3.35 0.36 1.70
C TYR A 269 -4.22 1.19 0.74
N ASP A 270 -5.25 0.57 0.15
CA ASP A 270 -6.10 1.18 -0.84
C ASP A 270 -7.44 1.51 -0.20
N GLU A 271 -7.51 2.68 0.42
CA GLU A 271 -8.76 3.25 0.93
C GLU A 271 -9.85 3.31 -0.16
N LEU A 272 -9.44 3.29 -1.42
CA LEU A 272 -10.31 3.36 -2.59
C LEU A 272 -10.63 1.98 -3.18
N GLY A 273 -10.14 0.89 -2.60
CA GLY A 273 -10.55 -0.48 -2.91
C GLY A 273 -9.97 -1.11 -4.17
N VAL A 274 -10.64 -2.18 -4.62
CA VAL A 274 -10.21 -3.06 -5.71
C VAL A 274 -11.28 -3.07 -6.80
N ILE A 275 -10.85 -3.02 -8.05
CA ILE A 275 -11.73 -3.26 -9.20
C ILE A 275 -11.38 -4.60 -9.82
N HIS A 276 -12.39 -5.47 -9.92
CA HIS A 276 -12.31 -6.71 -10.68
C HIS A 276 -12.91 -6.53 -12.06
N PHE A 277 -12.28 -7.12 -13.06
CA PHE A 277 -12.85 -7.32 -14.38
C PHE A 277 -13.61 -8.66 -14.34
N CYS A 278 -14.93 -8.62 -14.50
CA CYS A 278 -15.77 -9.80 -14.34
C CYS A 278 -16.27 -10.33 -15.70
N SER A 279 -16.31 -11.65 -15.83
CA SER A 279 -16.97 -12.33 -16.95
C SER A 279 -18.49 -12.24 -16.84
N GLU A 280 -19.18 -12.68 -17.90
CA GLU A 280 -20.64 -12.85 -17.93
C GLU A 280 -21.12 -13.78 -16.81
N SER A 281 -20.37 -14.87 -16.57
CA SER A 281 -20.61 -15.82 -15.50
C SER A 281 -20.27 -15.30 -14.09
N GLY A 282 -19.84 -14.04 -13.95
CA GLY A 282 -19.61 -13.38 -12.65
C GLY A 282 -18.29 -13.71 -11.96
N TYR A 283 -17.36 -14.37 -12.65
CA TYR A 283 -16.02 -14.68 -12.14
C TYR A 283 -15.04 -13.53 -12.41
N SER A 284 -14.03 -13.38 -11.56
CA SER A 284 -12.95 -12.42 -11.77
C SER A 284 -11.93 -12.93 -12.80
N LEU A 285 -11.75 -12.17 -13.87
CA LEU A 285 -10.70 -12.35 -14.90
C LEU A 285 -9.36 -11.72 -14.50
N GLY A 286 -9.36 -10.90 -13.45
CA GLY A 286 -8.23 -10.18 -12.90
C GLY A 286 -8.70 -8.97 -12.09
N ALA A 287 -7.83 -8.41 -11.25
CA ALA A 287 -8.17 -7.26 -10.42
C ALA A 287 -7.04 -6.23 -10.33
N VAL A 288 -7.38 -4.97 -10.06
CA VAL A 288 -6.45 -3.87 -9.80
C VAL A 288 -6.84 -3.11 -8.54
N ALA A 289 -5.86 -2.63 -7.78
CA ALA A 289 -6.08 -1.77 -6.62
C ALA A 289 -6.09 -0.31 -7.09
N VAL A 290 -7.16 0.44 -6.80
CA VAL A 290 -7.40 1.80 -7.32
C VAL A 290 -6.26 2.78 -7.00
N ALA A 291 -5.84 2.90 -5.75
CA ALA A 291 -4.74 3.77 -5.31
C ALA A 291 -3.37 3.40 -5.90
N ASP A 292 -3.14 2.14 -6.29
CA ASP A 292 -1.89 1.76 -6.99
C ASP A 292 -1.77 2.51 -8.34
N TRP A 293 -2.90 2.98 -8.90
CA TRP A 293 -3.03 3.71 -10.16
C TRP A 293 -3.41 5.19 -9.99
N LEU A 294 -3.22 5.74 -8.79
CA LEU A 294 -3.46 7.15 -8.48
C LEU A 294 -2.21 7.85 -7.98
N THR A 295 -1.82 8.94 -8.63
CA THR A 295 -0.63 9.72 -8.26
C THR A 295 -0.74 10.38 -6.89
N GLN A 296 -1.93 10.87 -6.53
CA GLN A 296 -2.22 11.56 -5.27
C GLN A 296 -3.71 11.37 -4.87
N PRO A 297 -4.08 10.19 -4.32
CA PRO A 297 -5.48 9.88 -3.99
C PRO A 297 -6.08 10.85 -2.97
N GLU A 298 -5.35 11.20 -1.90
CA GLU A 298 -5.82 12.13 -0.85
C GLU A 298 -6.19 13.51 -1.40
N TYR A 299 -5.37 14.07 -2.30
CA TYR A 299 -5.65 15.38 -2.91
C TYR A 299 -6.83 15.34 -3.87
N GLN A 300 -7.03 14.23 -4.58
CA GLN A 300 -8.25 14.06 -5.39
C GLN A 300 -9.46 14.09 -4.47
N VAL A 301 -9.53 13.22 -3.46
CA VAL A 301 -10.65 13.20 -2.49
C VAL A 301 -10.87 14.58 -1.84
N GLY A 302 -9.80 15.29 -1.48
CA GLY A 302 -9.88 16.66 -0.96
C GLY A 302 -10.41 17.70 -1.97
N GLN A 303 -9.97 17.63 -3.23
CA GLN A 303 -10.44 18.52 -4.31
C GLN A 303 -11.96 18.45 -4.44
N TYR A 304 -12.55 17.26 -4.43
CA TYR A 304 -13.99 17.09 -4.52
C TYR A 304 -14.73 17.91 -3.47
N ARG A 305 -14.32 17.72 -2.21
CA ARG A 305 -14.93 18.37 -1.05
C ARG A 305 -14.85 19.89 -1.18
N ALA A 306 -13.78 20.42 -1.77
CA ALA A 306 -13.62 21.84 -2.05
C ALA A 306 -14.51 22.33 -3.21
N THR A 307 -14.76 21.52 -4.24
CA THR A 307 -15.53 21.90 -5.44
C THR A 307 -17.05 21.81 -5.30
N VAL A 308 -17.60 21.22 -4.24
CA VAL A 308 -19.05 21.06 -4.02
C VAL A 308 -19.51 21.91 -2.83
N PRO A 309 -19.95 23.16 -3.03
CA PRO A 309 -20.60 23.93 -1.98
C PRO A 309 -22.05 23.44 -1.78
N ALA A 310 -22.48 23.27 -0.54
CA ALA A 310 -23.90 23.27 -0.12
C ALA A 310 -24.86 22.18 -0.65
N ALA A 311 -24.38 21.04 -1.18
CA ALA A 311 -25.23 19.85 -1.36
C ALA A 311 -25.17 18.98 -0.08
N GLU A 312 -26.28 18.32 0.30
CA GLU A 312 -26.21 17.21 1.26
C GLU A 312 -25.23 16.16 0.71
N GLN A 313 -24.02 16.15 1.27
CA GLN A 313 -22.94 15.28 0.82
C GLN A 313 -23.16 13.91 1.43
N LEU A 314 -23.57 12.94 0.61
CA LEU A 314 -23.53 11.54 0.99
C LEU A 314 -22.07 11.10 1.03
N ARG A 315 -21.55 10.85 2.23
CA ARG A 315 -20.17 10.42 2.45
C ARG A 315 -19.82 9.18 1.63
N ALA A 316 -20.77 8.24 1.53
CA ALA A 316 -20.62 7.01 0.77
C ALA A 316 -20.39 7.23 -0.73
N ARG A 317 -21.08 8.21 -1.33
CA ARG A 317 -20.89 8.61 -2.73
C ARG A 317 -19.48 9.14 -2.94
N ASP A 318 -19.04 10.01 -2.05
CA ASP A 318 -17.76 10.71 -2.19
C ASP A 318 -16.58 9.74 -2.09
N LEU A 319 -16.69 8.75 -1.20
CA LEU A 319 -15.66 7.73 -1.02
C LEU A 319 -15.65 6.69 -2.14
N LEU A 320 -16.82 6.17 -2.55
CA LEU A 320 -16.90 4.95 -3.36
C LEU A 320 -17.30 5.17 -4.82
N VAL A 321 -18.02 6.25 -5.12
CA VAL A 321 -18.44 6.59 -6.49
C VAL A 321 -17.45 7.59 -7.08
N TRP A 322 -17.28 8.71 -6.40
CA TRP A 322 -16.47 9.82 -6.91
C TRP A 322 -14.97 9.49 -7.01
N GLY A 323 -14.43 8.68 -6.09
CA GLY A 323 -13.07 8.19 -6.17
C GLY A 323 -12.78 7.41 -7.46
N LEU A 324 -13.72 6.60 -7.93
CA LEU A 324 -13.60 5.87 -9.20
C LEU A 324 -13.74 6.80 -10.41
N ASP A 325 -14.68 7.76 -10.32
CA ASP A 325 -14.90 8.76 -11.36
C ASP A 325 -13.66 9.59 -11.61
N THR A 326 -12.94 9.95 -10.56
CA THR A 326 -11.74 10.77 -10.66
C THR A 326 -10.51 9.99 -11.06
N ALA A 327 -10.39 8.77 -10.56
CA ALA A 327 -9.37 7.83 -11.03
C ALA A 327 -9.50 7.56 -12.53
N GLY A 328 -10.72 7.47 -13.03
CA GLY A 328 -11.02 7.23 -14.45
C GLY A 328 -11.46 5.82 -14.79
N PHE A 329 -11.78 5.04 -13.78
CA PHE A 329 -12.36 3.72 -13.94
C PHE A 329 -13.78 3.76 -14.49
N THR A 330 -14.54 4.83 -14.20
CA THR A 330 -15.91 4.95 -14.72
C THR A 330 -15.95 5.24 -16.22
N GLN A 331 -15.11 6.16 -16.75
CA GLN A 331 -14.97 6.28 -18.21
C GLN A 331 -14.38 5.02 -18.83
N GLY A 332 -13.47 4.33 -18.12
CA GLY A 332 -12.97 3.03 -18.55
C GLY A 332 -14.10 1.99 -18.72
N ALA A 333 -15.05 1.94 -17.78
CA ALA A 333 -16.23 1.09 -17.85
C ALA A 333 -17.16 1.47 -19.03
N ALA A 334 -17.42 2.76 -19.21
CA ALA A 334 -18.23 3.25 -20.33
C ALA A 334 -17.57 2.96 -21.69
N LEU A 335 -16.24 3.07 -21.80
CA LEU A 335 -15.52 2.72 -23.02
C LEU A 335 -15.57 1.22 -23.32
N LEU A 336 -15.62 0.38 -22.28
CA LEU A 336 -15.86 -1.06 -22.42
C LEU A 336 -17.33 -1.37 -22.76
N GLY A 337 -18.26 -0.44 -22.50
CA GLY A 337 -19.69 -0.66 -22.63
C GLY A 337 -20.28 -1.53 -21.52
N VAL A 338 -19.65 -1.55 -20.33
CA VAL A 338 -20.05 -2.43 -19.22
C VAL A 338 -20.42 -1.66 -17.96
N PRO A 339 -21.36 -2.17 -17.14
CA PRO A 339 -21.73 -1.54 -15.88
C PRO A 339 -20.63 -1.68 -14.81
N ILE A 340 -20.66 -0.76 -13.86
CA ILE A 340 -19.91 -0.88 -12.60
C ILE A 340 -20.86 -1.43 -11.54
N ARG A 341 -20.48 -2.53 -10.91
CA ARG A 341 -21.19 -3.18 -9.81
C ARG A 341 -20.44 -2.96 -8.50
N ARG A 342 -21.14 -3.11 -7.37
CA ARG A 342 -20.58 -2.98 -6.03
C ARG A 342 -20.55 -4.33 -5.33
N GLY A 343 -19.52 -4.56 -4.54
CA GLY A 343 -19.37 -5.76 -3.73
C GLY A 343 -18.78 -5.47 -2.36
N VAL A 344 -19.22 -6.24 -1.37
CA VAL A 344 -18.58 -6.36 -0.04
C VAL A 344 -17.73 -7.63 0.06
N MET A 345 -17.73 -8.43 -1.02
CA MET A 345 -16.94 -9.65 -1.18
C MET A 345 -16.19 -9.61 -2.51
N HIS A 346 -15.02 -10.25 -2.56
CA HIS A 346 -14.32 -10.46 -3.83
C HIS A 346 -14.96 -11.61 -4.61
N PRO A 347 -15.25 -11.46 -5.91
CA PRO A 347 -15.71 -12.57 -6.73
C PRO A 347 -14.62 -13.66 -6.86
N PRO A 348 -15.00 -14.95 -6.95
CA PRO A 348 -14.05 -16.03 -7.20
C PRO A 348 -13.35 -15.83 -8.55
N SER A 349 -12.10 -16.31 -8.66
CA SER A 349 -11.31 -16.20 -9.89
C SER A 349 -11.78 -17.21 -10.95
N ALA A 350 -11.83 -16.80 -12.22
CA ALA A 350 -12.22 -17.67 -13.34
C ALA A 350 -11.18 -18.77 -13.63
N GLY A 351 -9.90 -18.45 -13.43
CA GLY A 351 -8.79 -19.39 -13.57
C GLY A 351 -8.23 -19.85 -12.22
N PRO A 352 -7.52 -21.00 -12.15
CA PRO A 352 -6.77 -21.36 -10.96
C PRO A 352 -5.77 -20.25 -10.65
N LEU A 353 -5.88 -19.68 -9.45
CA LEU A 353 -4.88 -18.73 -8.95
C LEU A 353 -3.51 -19.40 -9.10
N GLN A 354 -2.66 -18.86 -10.00
CA GLN A 354 -1.34 -19.43 -10.22
C GLN A 354 -0.59 -19.32 -8.90
N ALA A 355 -0.49 -20.43 -8.17
CA ALA A 355 0.35 -20.50 -7.00
C ALA A 355 1.74 -20.05 -7.43
N PRO A 356 2.40 -19.13 -6.69
CA PRO A 356 3.74 -18.70 -7.03
C PRO A 356 4.60 -19.94 -7.24
N SER A 357 5.26 -19.99 -8.40
CA SER A 357 5.87 -21.16 -9.06
C SER A 357 7.07 -21.78 -8.33
N GLY A 358 7.00 -21.94 -7.01
CA GLY A 358 8.06 -22.50 -6.18
C GLY A 358 7.57 -23.43 -5.07
N TRP A 359 6.33 -23.94 -5.16
CA TRP A 359 5.65 -24.57 -4.01
C TRP A 359 4.71 -25.74 -4.33
N ARG A 360 5.11 -26.67 -5.19
CA ARG A 360 4.56 -28.03 -5.06
C ARG A 360 5.71 -29.03 -5.10
N SER A 361 5.95 -29.70 -3.98
CA SER A 361 6.71 -30.95 -4.01
C SER A 361 5.88 -31.94 -4.85
N ARG A 362 6.53 -32.76 -5.69
CA ARG A 362 5.85 -33.82 -6.47
C ARG A 362 4.92 -34.68 -5.60
N ALA A 363 5.22 -34.83 -4.32
CA ALA A 363 4.41 -35.56 -3.35
C ALA A 363 3.03 -34.92 -3.06
N GLN A 364 2.92 -33.58 -3.06
CA GLN A 364 1.65 -32.88 -2.81
C GLN A 364 0.78 -32.75 -4.07
N GLN A 365 1.39 -32.76 -5.25
CA GLN A 365 0.66 -32.83 -6.53
C GLN A 365 0.03 -34.20 -6.77
N ALA A 366 0.63 -35.28 -6.24
CA ALA A 366 0.14 -36.64 -6.41
C ALA A 366 -1.05 -37.01 -5.51
N MET A 367 -1.42 -36.17 -4.55
CA MET A 367 -2.47 -36.46 -3.55
C MET A 367 -3.71 -35.57 -3.64
N MET A 368 -3.82 -34.69 -4.64
CA MET A 368 -5.08 -33.95 -4.86
C MET A 368 -6.02 -34.75 -5.76
N PRO A 369 -7.25 -35.07 -5.31
CA PRO A 369 -8.31 -35.45 -6.22
C PRO A 369 -8.54 -34.29 -7.19
N GLN A 370 -8.64 -34.58 -8.49
CA GLN A 370 -9.11 -33.61 -9.47
C GLN A 370 -10.53 -33.17 -9.07
N GLY A 371 -10.67 -31.96 -8.52
CA GLY A 371 -11.98 -31.36 -8.20
C GLY A 371 -12.26 -31.01 -6.74
N GLY A 372 -11.33 -31.19 -5.79
CA GLY A 372 -11.56 -30.87 -4.37
C GLY A 372 -11.06 -29.49 -3.92
N VAL A 373 -11.92 -28.73 -3.23
CA VAL A 373 -11.54 -27.54 -2.44
C VAL A 373 -10.46 -27.94 -1.43
N ALA A 374 -9.35 -27.19 -1.39
CA ALA A 374 -8.23 -27.49 -0.50
C ALA A 374 -8.68 -27.50 0.98
N PRO A 375 -8.25 -28.48 1.80
CA PRO A 375 -8.60 -28.51 3.21
C PRO A 375 -7.96 -27.30 3.93
N ARG A 376 -8.80 -26.53 4.63
CA ARG A 376 -8.37 -25.46 5.55
C ARG A 376 -7.35 -26.01 6.54
N SER A 377 -6.14 -25.48 6.52
CA SER A 377 -5.15 -25.75 7.56
C SER A 377 -5.62 -25.10 8.86
N LEU A 378 -6.14 -25.90 9.79
CA LEU A 378 -6.37 -25.50 11.17
C LEU A 378 -5.00 -25.36 11.85
N ALA A 379 -4.42 -24.16 11.81
CA ALA A 379 -3.23 -23.85 12.59
C ALA A 379 -3.58 -23.87 14.09
N SER A 380 -2.73 -24.51 14.90
CA SER A 380 -2.86 -24.49 16.37
C SER A 380 -2.85 -23.04 16.90
N PRO A 381 -3.67 -22.71 17.93
CA PRO A 381 -3.64 -21.40 18.56
C PRO A 381 -2.25 -21.15 19.15
N GLY A 382 -1.50 -20.23 18.54
CA GLY A 382 -0.15 -19.83 18.99
C GLY A 382 1.01 -20.15 18.04
N ALA A 383 0.82 -20.99 17.01
CA ALA A 383 1.84 -21.28 16.01
C ALA A 383 1.55 -20.50 14.72
N THR A 384 2.01 -19.24 14.67
CA THR A 384 1.81 -18.33 13.53
C THR A 384 2.64 -18.75 12.31
N GLY A 385 2.13 -19.71 11.54
CA GLY A 385 2.49 -19.87 10.14
C GLY A 385 1.81 -18.77 9.32
N PHE A 386 2.56 -17.78 8.85
CA PHE A 386 2.05 -16.80 7.90
C PHE A 386 2.06 -17.42 6.50
N ASP A 387 0.96 -18.07 6.13
CA ASP A 387 0.69 -18.51 4.77
C ASP A 387 -0.70 -18.01 4.36
N PRO A 388 -0.82 -16.74 3.94
CA PRO A 388 -2.11 -16.18 3.57
C PRO A 388 -2.61 -16.88 2.29
N GLU A 389 -3.77 -17.55 2.38
CA GLU A 389 -4.42 -18.21 1.24
C GLU A 389 -4.64 -17.17 0.13
N PRO A 390 -4.11 -17.37 -1.10
CA PRO A 390 -4.30 -16.45 -2.22
C PRO A 390 -5.81 -16.22 -2.41
N LEU A 391 -6.28 -15.03 -2.06
CA LEU A 391 -7.70 -14.65 -2.15
C LEU A 391 -8.04 -14.16 -3.56
N ILE A 392 -7.18 -13.33 -4.16
CA ILE A 392 -7.40 -12.68 -5.46
C ILE A 392 -6.10 -12.48 -6.24
N ASP A 393 -6.18 -12.43 -7.58
CA ASP A 393 -5.07 -12.10 -8.47
C ASP A 393 -4.99 -10.59 -8.74
N LEU A 394 -4.17 -9.89 -7.96
CA LEU A 394 -4.03 -8.43 -8.02
C LEU A 394 -2.89 -7.98 -8.94
N LEU A 395 -3.26 -7.32 -10.04
CA LEU A 395 -2.36 -6.73 -11.02
C LEU A 395 -1.87 -5.36 -10.56
N ARG A 396 -0.63 -5.33 -10.06
CA ARG A 396 -0.03 -4.11 -9.54
C ARG A 396 1.07 -3.55 -10.45
N PRO A 397 1.22 -2.22 -10.58
CA PRO A 397 2.20 -1.58 -11.46
C PRO A 397 3.63 -2.11 -11.28
N ALA A 398 4.16 -1.94 -10.06
CA ALA A 398 5.48 -2.34 -9.61
C ALA A 398 5.59 -2.05 -8.10
N PRO A 399 6.53 -2.68 -7.40
CA PRO A 399 6.66 -2.52 -5.95
C PRO A 399 7.13 -1.10 -5.64
N HIS A 400 6.84 -0.57 -4.45
CA HIS A 400 7.40 0.72 -4.02
C HIS A 400 8.88 0.63 -3.62
N LEU A 401 9.31 -0.56 -3.18
CA LEU A 401 10.69 -0.87 -2.78
C LEU A 401 11.16 -2.15 -3.46
N GLN A 402 12.48 -2.29 -3.64
CA GLN A 402 13.07 -3.46 -4.27
C GLN A 402 12.61 -4.76 -3.60
N GLU A 403 11.95 -5.64 -4.36
CA GLU A 403 11.49 -6.92 -3.85
C GLU A 403 12.64 -7.90 -3.62
N TYR A 404 12.46 -8.80 -2.66
CA TYR A 404 13.29 -9.99 -2.56
C TYR A 404 13.03 -10.92 -3.76
N ARG A 405 14.01 -11.74 -4.12
CA ARG A 405 13.90 -12.72 -5.21
C ARG A 405 14.24 -14.14 -4.75
N GLY A 406 13.93 -15.12 -5.60
CA GLY A 406 14.15 -16.55 -5.33
C GLY A 406 13.34 -17.03 -4.12
N GLY A 407 13.90 -17.90 -3.28
CA GLY A 407 13.21 -18.35 -2.05
C GLY A 407 12.86 -17.23 -1.05
N GLY A 408 13.38 -16.02 -1.26
CA GLY A 408 13.06 -14.83 -0.47
C GLY A 408 11.71 -14.19 -0.78
N THR A 409 11.01 -14.58 -1.85
CA THR A 409 9.64 -14.10 -2.18
C THR A 409 8.55 -14.84 -1.40
N ARG A 410 8.91 -15.90 -0.66
CA ARG A 410 7.94 -16.72 0.07
C ARG A 410 7.37 -15.92 1.26
N PRO A 411 6.03 -15.82 1.41
CA PRO A 411 5.39 -15.13 2.54
C PRO A 411 5.90 -15.61 3.90
N THR A 412 6.01 -16.94 4.07
CA THR A 412 6.55 -17.57 5.29
C THR A 412 8.00 -17.13 5.61
N VAL A 413 8.84 -16.92 4.59
CA VAL A 413 10.23 -16.48 4.75
C VAL A 413 10.27 -14.98 5.09
N ALA A 414 9.42 -14.18 4.47
CA ALA A 414 9.28 -12.76 4.78
C ALA A 414 8.81 -12.54 6.23
N TYR A 415 7.80 -13.30 6.68
CA TYR A 415 7.34 -13.31 8.05
C TYR A 415 8.45 -13.71 9.04
N LYS A 416 9.12 -14.84 8.79
CA LYS A 416 10.27 -15.28 9.60
C LYS A 416 11.36 -14.21 9.66
N ARG A 417 11.59 -13.47 8.57
CA ARG A 417 12.53 -12.35 8.54
C ARG A 417 12.06 -11.20 9.41
N ARG A 418 10.80 -10.74 9.30
CA ARG A 418 10.22 -9.71 10.18
C ARG A 418 10.34 -10.09 11.65
N ALA A 419 10.04 -11.33 12.01
CA ALA A 419 10.24 -11.86 13.35
C ALA A 419 11.73 -11.81 13.77
N LYS A 420 12.66 -12.21 12.87
CA LYS A 420 14.10 -12.13 13.09
C LYS A 420 14.64 -10.69 13.16
N ARG A 421 13.96 -9.66 12.61
CA ARG A 421 14.38 -8.24 12.74
C ARG A 421 14.42 -7.78 14.19
N ARG A 422 13.71 -8.51 15.06
CA ARG A 422 13.60 -8.26 16.51
C ARG A 422 14.71 -8.94 17.31
N ARG A 423 15.44 -9.90 16.73
CA ARG A 423 16.60 -10.51 17.38
C ARG A 423 17.81 -9.58 17.25
N PHE A 424 18.63 -9.55 18.29
CA PHE A 424 19.89 -8.80 18.31
C PHE A 424 20.78 -9.16 17.10
N TRP A 425 20.83 -10.46 16.75
CA TRP A 425 21.52 -10.98 15.57
C TRP A 425 20.58 -11.14 14.35
N ARG A 426 20.38 -10.06 13.60
CA ARG A 426 19.58 -10.05 12.35
C ARG A 426 20.45 -10.36 11.12
N GLY A 427 20.53 -11.62 10.69
CA GLY A 427 21.26 -12.06 9.48
C GLY A 427 20.64 -11.66 8.13
N ASP A 428 19.62 -10.79 8.10
CA ASP A 428 18.95 -10.35 6.88
C ASP A 428 19.68 -9.14 6.27
N THR A 429 20.23 -9.36 5.09
CA THR A 429 21.05 -8.46 4.26
C THR A 429 20.20 -7.69 3.23
N GLY A 430 18.87 -7.86 3.23
CA GLY A 430 17.97 -7.11 2.36
C GLY A 430 17.74 -7.74 0.98
N PRO A 431 16.97 -7.06 0.10
CA PRO A 431 16.64 -7.54 -1.24
C PRO A 431 17.90 -7.77 -2.07
N ALA A 432 17.87 -8.81 -2.91
CA ALA A 432 19.07 -9.34 -3.59
C ALA A 432 18.66 -10.19 -4.79
N SER A 433 19.66 -10.66 -5.55
CA SER A 433 19.46 -11.55 -6.69
C SER A 433 18.78 -12.88 -6.27
N PRO A 434 18.23 -13.64 -7.24
CA PRO A 434 17.67 -14.96 -6.98
C PRO A 434 18.64 -15.95 -6.30
N ALA A 435 19.95 -15.78 -6.48
CA ALA A 435 21.00 -16.65 -5.91
C ALA A 435 21.32 -16.36 -4.44
N ASN A 436 20.77 -15.28 -3.88
CA ASN A 436 21.04 -14.82 -2.51
C ASN A 436 20.90 -15.92 -1.45
N TRP A 437 19.85 -16.73 -1.53
CA TRP A 437 19.59 -17.76 -0.52
C TRP A 437 20.71 -18.83 -0.47
N VAL A 438 21.32 -19.14 -1.61
CA VAL A 438 22.47 -20.04 -1.72
C VAL A 438 23.69 -19.36 -1.13
N LEU A 439 24.00 -18.14 -1.60
CA LEU A 439 25.23 -17.44 -1.23
C LEU A 439 25.31 -17.11 0.27
N ARG A 440 24.19 -16.75 0.90
CA ARG A 440 24.23 -16.17 2.26
C ARG A 440 24.04 -17.17 3.40
N GLY A 441 23.44 -18.33 3.15
CA GLY A 441 23.27 -19.38 4.17
C GLY A 441 24.59 -19.79 4.83
N PRO A 442 25.61 -20.17 4.04
CA PRO A 442 26.90 -20.61 4.57
C PRO A 442 27.96 -19.49 4.65
N ALA A 443 27.62 -18.22 4.35
CA ALA A 443 28.62 -17.15 4.17
C ALA A 443 29.51 -16.91 5.40
N ALA A 444 28.96 -16.95 6.62
CA ALA A 444 29.75 -16.80 7.84
C ALA A 444 30.77 -17.95 7.99
N TRP A 445 30.35 -19.19 7.74
CA TRP A 445 31.24 -20.35 7.73
C TRP A 445 32.27 -20.26 6.61
N ALA A 446 31.88 -19.80 5.43
CA ALA A 446 32.79 -19.62 4.30
C ALA A 446 33.89 -18.58 4.62
N ILE A 447 33.57 -17.50 5.34
CA ILE A 447 34.55 -16.50 5.81
C ILE A 447 35.53 -17.14 6.82
N VAL A 448 35.02 -17.88 7.81
CA VAL A 448 35.85 -18.50 8.85
C VAL A 448 36.74 -19.61 8.25
N ILE A 449 36.15 -20.56 7.53
CA ILE A 449 36.83 -21.70 6.91
C ILE A 449 37.82 -21.21 5.85
N GLY A 450 37.38 -20.31 4.97
CA GLY A 450 38.23 -19.73 3.93
C GLY A 450 39.39 -18.92 4.53
N GLY A 451 39.11 -18.07 5.52
CA GLY A 451 40.12 -17.25 6.19
C GLY A 451 41.20 -18.07 6.90
N ILE A 452 40.80 -18.99 7.78
CA ILE A 452 41.73 -19.84 8.53
C ILE A 452 42.46 -20.82 7.60
N GLY A 453 41.72 -21.46 6.69
CA GLY A 453 42.29 -22.43 5.75
C GLY A 453 43.30 -21.82 4.78
N SER A 454 43.07 -20.59 4.31
CA SER A 454 44.04 -19.87 3.49
C SER A 454 45.27 -19.39 4.26
N ALA A 455 45.18 -19.19 5.58
CA ALA A 455 46.28 -18.69 6.39
C ALA A 455 47.27 -19.79 6.83
N TYR A 456 46.82 -21.03 7.03
CA TYR A 456 47.59 -22.09 7.68
C TYR A 456 47.75 -23.39 6.85
N LEU A 457 48.07 -23.25 5.55
CA LEU A 457 48.54 -24.33 4.65
C LEU A 457 47.48 -25.19 3.91
N LEU A 458 46.20 -24.79 3.87
CA LEU A 458 45.18 -25.43 3.02
C LEU A 458 44.78 -24.58 1.80
N ALA A 459 45.53 -23.51 1.50
CA ALA A 459 45.23 -22.56 0.44
C ALA A 459 45.19 -23.18 -0.98
N GLU A 460 45.91 -24.29 -1.18
CA GLU A 460 45.92 -25.01 -2.46
C GLU A 460 44.72 -25.94 -2.64
N THR A 461 43.97 -26.24 -1.57
CA THR A 461 42.79 -27.10 -1.69
C THR A 461 41.66 -26.37 -2.41
N TRP A 462 41.02 -27.06 -3.36
CA TRP A 462 39.91 -26.51 -4.13
C TRP A 462 38.73 -26.08 -3.23
N PHE A 463 38.52 -26.79 -2.10
CA PHE A 463 37.46 -26.48 -1.14
C PHE A 463 37.66 -25.13 -0.45
N ILE A 464 38.88 -24.82 0.01
CA ILE A 464 39.19 -23.52 0.62
C ILE A 464 39.04 -22.39 -0.41
N ARG A 465 39.52 -22.60 -1.64
CA ARG A 465 39.33 -21.63 -2.74
C ARG A 465 37.85 -21.37 -3.02
N LEU A 466 37.02 -22.43 -2.98
CA LEU A 466 35.58 -22.31 -3.11
C LEU A 466 34.97 -21.51 -1.94
N CYS A 467 35.36 -21.77 -0.70
CA CYS A 467 34.91 -21.00 0.47
C CYS A 467 35.28 -19.52 0.38
N VAL A 468 36.51 -19.19 -0.06
CA VAL A 468 36.93 -17.80 -0.27
C VAL A 468 36.10 -17.13 -1.36
N LEU A 469 35.92 -17.79 -2.51
CA LEU A 469 35.09 -17.27 -3.60
C LEU A 469 33.64 -17.06 -3.15
N TRP A 470 33.12 -17.96 -2.33
CA TRP A 470 31.78 -17.88 -1.76
C TRP A 470 31.63 -16.70 -0.78
N ALA A 471 32.62 -16.47 0.08
CA ALA A 471 32.66 -15.34 1.00
C ALA A 471 32.66 -14.00 0.23
N VAL A 472 33.49 -13.89 -0.80
CA VAL A 472 33.55 -12.72 -1.70
C VAL A 472 32.20 -12.51 -2.39
N ALA A 473 31.63 -13.56 -2.99
CA ALA A 473 30.34 -13.49 -3.66
C ALA A 473 29.22 -13.05 -2.71
N ALA A 474 29.19 -13.53 -1.46
CA ALA A 474 28.16 -13.18 -0.48
C ALA A 474 28.19 -11.69 -0.06
N VAL A 475 29.37 -11.07 -0.01
CA VAL A 475 29.53 -9.64 0.33
C VAL A 475 29.23 -8.74 -0.87
N ILE A 476 29.70 -9.11 -2.06
CA ILE A 476 29.64 -8.27 -3.27
C ILE A 476 28.28 -8.35 -3.97
N GLU A 477 27.65 -9.52 -4.02
CA GLU A 477 26.39 -9.76 -4.73
C GLU A 477 25.28 -8.73 -4.43
N PRO A 478 24.96 -8.38 -3.15
CA PRO A 478 23.91 -7.40 -2.87
C PRO A 478 24.18 -6.03 -3.51
N TRP A 479 25.45 -5.62 -3.56
CA TRP A 479 25.87 -4.34 -4.13
C TRP A 479 25.82 -4.37 -5.65
N LEU A 480 26.38 -5.40 -6.28
CA LEU A 480 26.32 -5.55 -7.73
C LEU A 480 24.88 -5.59 -8.22
N TRP A 481 24.00 -6.30 -7.50
CA TRP A 481 22.59 -6.41 -7.86
C TRP A 481 21.85 -5.08 -7.72
N TRP A 482 22.06 -4.37 -6.61
CA TRP A 482 21.48 -3.04 -6.42
C TRP A 482 21.98 -2.05 -7.48
N CYS A 483 23.29 -2.07 -7.78
CA CYS A 483 23.88 -1.25 -8.85
C CYS A 483 23.30 -1.60 -10.21
N TYR A 484 23.14 -2.89 -10.52
CA TYR A 484 22.52 -3.36 -11.77
C TYR A 484 21.09 -2.82 -11.92
N GLU A 485 20.25 -2.96 -10.89
CA GLU A 485 18.88 -2.43 -10.93
C GLU A 485 18.87 -0.91 -11.03
N LEU A 486 19.76 -0.21 -10.32
CA LEU A 486 19.90 1.25 -10.40
C LEU A 486 20.32 1.71 -11.81
N LEU A 487 21.29 1.04 -12.44
CA LEU A 487 21.72 1.35 -13.81
C LEU A 487 20.63 1.05 -14.82
N ARG A 488 19.89 -0.06 -14.67
CA ARG A 488 18.72 -0.38 -15.50
C ARG A 488 17.64 0.67 -15.37
N ASP A 489 17.46 1.22 -14.17
CA ASP A 489 16.52 2.30 -13.84
C ASP A 489 17.01 3.69 -14.29
N ARG A 490 18.27 3.84 -14.70
CA ARG A 490 18.83 5.09 -15.25
C ARG A 490 18.64 5.25 -16.76
N ARG A 491 18.20 4.22 -17.49
CA ARG A 491 17.87 4.32 -18.92
C ARG A 491 16.62 5.19 -19.13
N ALA A 492 16.77 6.50 -18.94
CA ALA A 492 15.72 7.50 -19.07
C ALA A 492 15.71 8.06 -20.51
N ARG A 493 14.51 8.34 -21.06
CA ARG A 493 14.42 9.28 -22.20
C ARG A 493 14.86 10.65 -21.70
N ARG A 494 15.56 11.42 -22.54
CA ARG A 494 15.92 12.80 -22.25
C ARG A 494 14.63 13.62 -22.18
N PRO A 495 14.36 14.34 -21.06
CA PRO A 495 13.21 15.23 -21.00
C PRO A 495 13.38 16.38 -21.99
N ALA A 496 12.29 16.77 -22.64
CA ALA A 496 12.22 17.95 -23.49
C ALA A 496 12.25 19.24 -22.66
N ALA A 497 11.60 19.23 -21.48
CA ALA A 497 11.65 20.34 -20.53
C ALA A 497 11.82 19.83 -19.10
N VAL A 498 12.52 20.62 -18.28
CA VAL A 498 12.74 20.32 -16.86
C VAL A 498 12.63 21.60 -16.05
N TYR A 499 11.80 21.58 -15.00
CA TYR A 499 11.73 22.64 -14.00
C TYR A 499 12.31 22.16 -12.67
N HIS A 500 13.12 22.99 -12.03
CA HIS A 500 13.66 22.77 -10.69
C HIS A 500 13.26 23.92 -9.78
N PRO A 501 12.63 23.67 -8.61
CA PRO A 501 12.06 24.71 -7.78
C PRO A 501 13.08 25.60 -7.04
N GLY A 502 14.39 25.40 -7.20
CA GLY A 502 15.40 26.23 -6.53
C GLY A 502 15.52 25.98 -5.01
N ARG A 503 16.27 26.85 -4.31
CA ARG A 503 16.54 26.76 -2.86
C ARG A 503 15.57 27.65 -2.08
N SER A 504 15.17 27.22 -0.89
CA SER A 504 14.37 28.01 0.05
C SER A 504 14.91 27.92 1.48
N SER A 505 14.64 28.94 2.31
CA SER A 505 15.09 29.02 3.71
C SER A 505 14.49 27.91 4.58
N GLY A 506 13.31 27.41 4.23
CA GLY A 506 12.59 26.38 4.98
C GLY A 506 12.80 24.93 4.50
N ARG A 507 13.69 24.66 3.54
CA ARG A 507 13.81 23.31 2.92
C ARG A 507 15.24 22.80 2.80
N THR A 508 15.35 21.48 2.68
CA THR A 508 16.67 20.84 2.57
C THR A 508 17.31 21.15 1.22
N ARG A 509 18.65 21.25 1.20
CA ARG A 509 19.43 21.25 -0.06
C ARG A 509 19.17 19.99 -0.91
N GLY A 510 18.70 18.91 -0.27
CA GLY A 510 18.31 17.68 -0.92
C GLY A 510 17.08 17.84 -1.80
N PHE A 511 16.09 18.59 -1.34
CA PHE A 511 14.89 18.94 -2.11
C PHE A 511 15.28 19.70 -3.38
N ALA A 512 15.88 20.89 -3.24
CA ALA A 512 16.27 21.78 -4.34
C ALA A 512 17.07 21.08 -5.47
N ARG A 513 17.89 20.09 -5.13
CA ARG A 513 18.74 19.36 -6.08
C ARG A 513 18.06 18.20 -6.79
N ARG A 514 17.00 17.64 -6.21
CA ARG A 514 16.43 16.36 -6.66
C ARG A 514 15.01 16.48 -7.16
N THR A 515 14.24 17.43 -6.64
CA THR A 515 12.88 17.65 -7.12
C THR A 515 12.90 18.26 -8.50
N ALA A 516 11.96 17.82 -9.33
CA ALA A 516 11.84 18.30 -10.69
C ALA A 516 10.44 18.05 -11.24
N LEU A 517 9.94 18.97 -12.07
CA LEU A 517 8.94 18.65 -13.07
C LEU A 517 9.64 18.28 -14.37
N LEU A 518 9.14 17.26 -15.03
CA LEU A 518 9.73 16.66 -16.22
C LEU A 518 8.65 16.63 -17.30
N TYR A 519 9.01 16.98 -18.52
CA TYR A 519 8.18 16.74 -19.70
C TYR A 519 9.02 15.95 -20.71
N ASP A 520 8.52 14.82 -21.21
CA ASP A 520 9.29 13.96 -22.12
C ASP A 520 8.93 14.12 -23.61
N GLY A 521 8.12 15.13 -23.95
CA GLY A 521 7.53 15.30 -25.28
C GLY A 521 6.16 14.64 -25.43
N SER A 522 5.70 13.85 -24.45
CA SER A 522 4.38 13.21 -24.46
C SER A 522 3.68 13.24 -23.10
N ASP A 523 4.41 12.94 -22.03
CA ASP A 523 3.93 12.76 -20.68
C ASP A 523 4.62 13.74 -19.73
N LEU A 524 3.95 14.06 -18.62
CA LEU A 524 4.46 14.89 -17.54
C LEU A 524 4.85 14.04 -16.34
N GLY A 525 5.99 14.33 -15.74
CA GLY A 525 6.52 13.62 -14.58
C GLY A 525 6.78 14.56 -13.41
N VAL A 526 6.40 14.14 -12.21
CA VAL A 526 6.73 14.82 -10.95
C VAL A 526 7.75 13.98 -10.21
N ARG A 527 8.89 14.58 -9.87
CA ARG A 527 9.93 13.95 -9.06
C ARG A 527 10.01 14.61 -7.68
N GLY A 528 9.83 13.80 -6.63
CA GLY A 528 9.95 14.21 -5.23
C GLY A 528 11.39 14.17 -4.69
N PRO A 529 11.62 14.72 -3.48
CA PRO A 529 12.96 14.84 -2.87
C PRO A 529 13.61 13.48 -2.56
N GLY A 530 12.78 12.47 -2.30
CA GLY A 530 13.17 11.07 -2.13
C GLY A 530 13.68 10.40 -3.41
N GLY A 531 13.45 11.01 -4.58
CA GLY A 531 13.66 10.40 -5.90
C GLY A 531 12.49 9.55 -6.37
N HIS A 532 11.32 9.71 -5.74
CA HIS A 532 10.07 9.14 -6.21
C HIS A 532 9.62 9.87 -7.47
N GLU A 533 9.26 9.13 -8.52
CA GLU A 533 8.70 9.69 -9.74
C GLU A 533 7.28 9.16 -9.94
N ALA A 534 6.35 10.06 -10.27
CA ALA A 534 5.03 9.72 -10.82
C ALA A 534 4.86 10.38 -12.18
N TRP A 535 4.11 9.73 -13.06
CA TRP A 535 3.88 10.19 -14.42
C TRP A 535 2.38 10.29 -14.68
N VAL A 536 1.98 11.35 -15.39
CA VAL A 536 0.62 11.61 -15.84
C VAL A 536 0.65 11.85 -17.34
N ALA A 537 -0.46 11.52 -18.02
CA ALA A 537 -0.59 11.78 -19.44
C ALA A 537 -0.48 13.29 -19.72
N GLY A 538 0.28 13.65 -20.75
CA GLY A 538 0.42 15.05 -21.16
C GLY A 538 -0.71 15.54 -22.05
N PRO A 539 -0.61 16.74 -22.63
CA PRO A 539 -1.72 17.40 -23.32
C PRO A 539 -2.26 16.68 -24.55
N HIS A 540 -1.47 15.77 -25.14
CA HIS A 540 -1.85 14.98 -26.32
C HIS A 540 -2.88 13.90 -26.01
N ASP A 541 -2.98 13.46 -24.75
CA ASP A 541 -4.07 12.59 -24.32
C ASP A 541 -5.34 13.44 -24.26
N THR A 542 -6.33 13.07 -25.07
CA THR A 542 -7.52 13.88 -25.27
C THR A 542 -8.49 13.86 -24.10
N GLU A 543 -8.33 12.89 -23.20
CA GLU A 543 -9.28 12.58 -22.15
C GLU A 543 -8.76 13.01 -20.78
N ARG A 544 -7.63 12.43 -20.39
CA ARG A 544 -7.05 12.59 -19.05
C ARG A 544 -5.70 13.30 -19.08
N GLY A 545 -5.33 13.80 -20.25
CA GLY A 545 -4.14 14.61 -20.45
C GLY A 545 -4.20 15.90 -19.63
N VAL A 546 -3.09 16.22 -18.99
CA VAL A 546 -2.89 17.51 -18.35
C VAL A 546 -2.76 18.57 -19.44
N VAL A 547 -3.59 19.61 -19.38
CA VAL A 547 -3.61 20.72 -20.35
C VAL A 547 -3.35 22.08 -19.71
N ALA A 548 -3.37 22.16 -18.38
CA ALA A 548 -3.18 23.40 -17.67
C ALA A 548 -2.34 23.21 -16.40
N MET A 549 -1.67 24.28 -16.01
CA MET A 549 -1.04 24.45 -14.72
C MET A 549 -1.74 25.60 -14.00
N ARG A 550 -2.38 25.31 -12.86
CA ARG A 550 -3.15 26.29 -12.11
C ARG A 550 -2.49 26.59 -10.78
N ARG A 551 -2.26 27.86 -10.48
CA ARG A 551 -1.91 28.30 -9.14
C ARG A 551 -3.17 28.32 -8.29
N LEU A 552 -3.16 27.56 -7.21
CA LEU A 552 -4.27 27.43 -6.28
C LEU A 552 -4.16 28.53 -5.21
N MET A 553 -5.17 29.37 -5.15
CA MET A 553 -5.25 30.55 -4.28
C MET A 553 -6.27 30.31 -3.15
N ASP A 554 -5.95 30.71 -1.94
CA ASP A 554 -6.90 30.88 -0.83
C ASP A 554 -6.88 32.34 -0.31
N ASP A 555 -7.64 32.65 0.73
CA ASP A 555 -7.69 33.99 1.33
C ASP A 555 -6.34 34.47 1.89
N GLY A 556 -5.42 33.52 2.16
CA GLY A 556 -4.06 33.79 2.63
C GLY A 556 -3.01 33.86 1.51
N GLY A 557 -3.39 33.62 0.26
CA GLY A 557 -2.50 33.68 -0.91
C GLY A 557 -2.35 32.35 -1.66
N PRO A 558 -1.31 32.19 -2.49
CA PRO A 558 -1.08 30.95 -3.22
C PRO A 558 -0.60 29.84 -2.27
N TRP A 559 -1.27 28.68 -2.28
CA TRP A 559 -0.90 27.55 -1.41
C TRP A 559 -0.39 26.33 -2.18
N ALA A 560 -0.73 26.17 -3.46
CA ALA A 560 -0.19 25.13 -4.33
C ALA A 560 -0.18 25.48 -5.82
N VAL A 561 0.52 24.67 -6.62
CA VAL A 561 0.41 24.60 -8.08
C VAL A 561 -0.17 23.24 -8.44
N ALA A 562 -1.30 23.21 -9.15
CA ALA A 562 -1.93 22.00 -9.64
C ALA A 562 -1.67 21.77 -11.13
N LEU A 563 -1.37 20.54 -11.50
CA LEU A 563 -1.47 20.04 -12.87
C LEU A 563 -2.92 19.62 -13.12
N VAL A 564 -3.57 20.26 -14.08
CA VAL A 564 -5.00 20.18 -14.29
C VAL A 564 -5.33 19.56 -15.65
N ASP A 565 -6.22 18.58 -15.66
CA ASP A 565 -6.74 17.98 -16.89
C ASP A 565 -7.81 18.86 -17.57
N ARG A 566 -8.30 18.41 -18.73
CA ARG A 566 -9.30 19.16 -19.51
C ARG A 566 -10.64 19.34 -18.79
N THR A 567 -10.92 18.49 -17.81
CA THR A 567 -12.15 18.56 -17.00
C THR A 567 -12.01 19.45 -15.77
N GLY A 568 -10.85 20.09 -15.57
CA GLY A 568 -10.57 20.91 -14.39
C GLY A 568 -10.10 20.10 -13.17
N ARG A 569 -9.83 18.79 -13.31
CA ARG A 569 -9.41 17.93 -12.20
C ARG A 569 -7.90 17.98 -11.96
N TRP A 570 -7.50 17.94 -10.70
CA TRP A 570 -6.11 17.95 -10.29
C TRP A 570 -5.50 16.55 -10.43
N ARG A 571 -4.46 16.42 -11.26
CA ARG A 571 -3.71 15.18 -11.49
C ARG A 571 -2.47 15.08 -10.60
N ALA A 572 -1.91 16.23 -10.26
CA ALA A 572 -0.89 16.38 -9.23
C ALA A 572 -0.98 17.79 -8.63
N VAL A 573 -0.74 17.91 -7.34
CA VAL A 573 -0.73 19.13 -6.56
C VAL A 573 0.64 19.27 -5.91
N LEU A 574 1.24 20.44 -6.10
CA LEU A 574 2.61 20.75 -5.73
C LEU A 574 2.57 21.92 -4.73
N PRO A 575 2.96 21.74 -3.46
CA PRO A 575 2.89 22.81 -2.46
C PRO A 575 3.67 24.05 -2.91
N PHE A 576 3.03 25.22 -2.86
CA PHE A 576 3.58 26.45 -3.46
C PHE A 576 4.90 26.86 -2.81
N ASP A 577 4.95 26.90 -1.48
CA ASP A 577 6.16 27.22 -0.69
C ASP A 577 7.37 26.30 -1.00
N HIS A 578 7.14 25.13 -1.58
CA HIS A 578 8.18 24.15 -1.90
C HIS A 578 8.58 24.26 -3.36
N TRP A 579 7.60 24.45 -4.24
CA TRP A 579 7.81 24.40 -5.67
C TRP A 579 8.04 25.76 -6.32
N VAL A 580 7.71 26.86 -5.64
CA VAL A 580 7.92 28.25 -6.09
C VAL A 580 8.40 29.10 -4.90
N PRO A 581 9.59 28.84 -4.34
CA PRO A 581 10.01 29.44 -3.08
C PRO A 581 10.44 30.91 -3.16
N SER A 582 10.72 31.43 -4.35
CA SER A 582 11.09 32.82 -4.59
C SER A 582 9.94 33.67 -5.11
N ASP A 583 8.73 33.11 -5.18
CA ASP A 583 7.55 33.63 -5.89
C ASP A 583 7.78 33.95 -7.39
N ASP A 584 8.97 33.64 -7.91
CA ASP A 584 9.33 33.77 -9.32
C ASP A 584 8.76 32.59 -10.12
N LEU A 585 7.73 32.88 -10.89
CA LEU A 585 7.04 31.93 -11.74
C LEU A 585 7.65 31.83 -13.15
N THR A 586 8.65 32.63 -13.53
CA THR A 586 9.13 32.72 -14.92
C THR A 586 9.65 31.37 -15.44
N SER A 587 10.45 30.66 -14.64
CA SER A 587 10.97 29.35 -15.04
C SER A 587 9.89 28.25 -15.08
N LEU A 588 8.87 28.36 -14.23
CA LEU A 588 7.72 27.47 -14.24
C LEU A 588 6.81 27.74 -15.46
N ALA A 589 6.63 29.01 -15.82
CA ALA A 589 5.92 29.44 -17.02
C ALA A 589 6.63 28.96 -18.29
N GLY A 590 7.96 29.06 -18.38
CA GLY A 590 8.72 28.52 -19.51
C GLY A 590 8.62 26.99 -19.64
N PHE A 591 8.55 26.27 -18.51
CA PHE A 591 8.24 24.84 -18.53
C PHE A 591 6.82 24.57 -19.06
N ALA A 592 5.83 25.32 -18.59
CA ALA A 592 4.44 25.18 -19.03
C ALA A 592 4.29 25.46 -20.54
N GLU A 593 4.91 26.53 -21.04
CA GLU A 593 4.93 26.88 -22.45
C GLU A 593 5.53 25.75 -23.31
N THR A 594 6.71 25.24 -22.91
CA THR A 594 7.37 24.14 -23.63
C THR A 594 6.54 22.85 -23.61
N ALA A 595 5.81 22.61 -22.52
CA ALA A 595 4.92 21.46 -22.38
C ALA A 595 3.54 21.68 -23.05
N GLY A 596 3.25 22.85 -23.62
CA GLY A 596 1.95 23.18 -24.20
C GLY A 596 0.82 23.31 -23.17
N LEU A 597 1.15 23.75 -21.95
CA LEU A 597 0.22 23.91 -20.85
C LEU A 597 -0.24 25.37 -20.72
N THR A 598 -1.54 25.56 -20.54
CA THR A 598 -2.08 26.88 -20.18
C THR A 598 -1.80 27.19 -18.71
N VAL A 599 -1.40 28.42 -18.40
CA VAL A 599 -1.12 28.85 -17.01
C VAL A 599 -2.23 29.78 -16.54
N GLY A 600 -2.64 29.67 -15.28
CA GLY A 600 -3.53 30.66 -14.66
C GLY A 600 -3.82 30.38 -13.19
N ASP A 601 -4.73 31.15 -12.61
CA ASP A 601 -5.08 31.05 -11.20
C ASP A 601 -6.44 30.36 -10.99
N THR A 602 -6.63 29.76 -9.83
CA THR A 602 -7.91 29.17 -9.41
C THR A 602 -8.03 29.28 -7.89
N TYR A 603 -9.13 29.88 -7.42
CA TYR A 603 -9.42 29.93 -5.99
C TYR A 603 -9.93 28.56 -5.51
N ALA A 604 -9.30 28.02 -4.47
CA ALA A 604 -9.65 26.73 -3.88
C ALA A 604 -9.20 26.64 -2.43
N THR A 605 -10.03 26.03 -1.58
CA THR A 605 -9.69 25.77 -0.18
C THR A 605 -8.45 24.89 -0.07
N ARG A 606 -7.55 25.25 0.85
CA ARG A 606 -6.31 24.52 1.10
C ARG A 606 -6.57 23.09 1.58
N VAL A 607 -5.92 22.13 0.91
CA VAL A 607 -5.91 20.70 1.30
C VAL A 607 -4.52 20.35 1.84
N LEU A 608 -4.44 19.83 3.07
CA LEU A 608 -3.20 19.44 3.73
C LEU A 608 -3.14 17.91 3.90
N PRO A 609 -2.43 17.17 3.02
CA PRO A 609 -2.29 15.72 3.15
C PRO A 609 -1.38 15.36 4.32
N THR A 610 -1.62 14.19 4.90
CA THR A 610 -0.82 13.69 6.04
C THR A 610 0.46 12.98 5.60
N ASP A 611 0.51 12.38 4.41
CA ASP A 611 1.66 11.58 3.95
C ASP A 611 1.92 11.65 2.43
N ASP A 612 2.26 12.85 1.93
CA ASP A 612 2.57 13.06 0.51
C ASP A 612 4.06 12.83 0.17
N VAL A 613 4.31 11.90 -0.75
CA VAL A 613 5.66 11.51 -1.21
C VAL A 613 6.45 12.64 -1.89
N PHE A 614 5.76 13.68 -2.39
CA PHE A 614 6.38 14.85 -3.03
C PHE A 614 6.77 15.95 -2.03
N THR A 615 6.38 15.81 -0.77
CA THR A 615 6.64 16.76 0.31
C THR A 615 7.85 16.30 1.15
N ASP A 616 8.85 17.17 1.37
CA ASP A 616 10.13 16.80 2.04
C ASP A 616 9.97 16.32 3.50
N ALA A 617 8.89 16.73 4.16
CA ALA A 617 8.62 16.42 5.56
C ALA A 617 7.92 15.06 5.77
N SER A 618 7.35 14.47 4.72
CA SER A 618 6.51 13.27 4.87
C SER A 618 7.32 12.02 5.19
N PRO A 619 6.77 11.08 5.99
CA PRO A 619 7.35 9.77 6.21
C PRO A 619 7.61 8.99 4.90
N THR A 620 6.65 9.00 3.97
CA THR A 620 6.76 8.29 2.68
C THR A 620 7.86 8.83 1.77
N SER A 621 8.12 10.15 1.76
CA SER A 621 9.20 10.72 0.93
C SER A 621 10.58 10.12 1.28
N ARG A 622 10.76 9.66 2.54
CA ARG A 622 11.99 9.06 3.05
C ARG A 622 12.09 7.55 2.77
N ALA A 623 10.97 6.90 2.43
CA ALA A 623 10.89 5.48 2.16
C ALA A 623 11.47 5.13 0.78
N ARG A 624 12.80 4.96 0.68
CA ARG A 624 13.49 4.55 -0.56
C ARG A 624 14.48 3.43 -0.33
N SER A 625 14.72 2.62 -1.37
CA SER A 625 15.80 1.63 -1.34
C SER A 625 17.15 2.34 -1.39
N THR A 626 17.85 2.42 -0.25
CA THR A 626 19.17 3.07 -0.10
C THR A 626 20.33 2.08 -0.20
N GLY A 627 20.19 1.05 -1.05
CA GLY A 627 21.13 -0.06 -1.12
C GLY A 627 20.75 -1.24 -0.23
N PRO A 628 21.58 -2.30 -0.19
CA PRO A 628 21.35 -3.47 0.64
C PRO A 628 21.25 -3.11 2.14
N ALA A 629 20.64 -4.00 2.93
CA ALA A 629 20.47 -3.76 4.36
C ALA A 629 21.83 -3.84 5.07
N SER A 630 22.16 -2.82 5.87
CA SER A 630 23.49 -2.68 6.48
C SER A 630 23.81 -3.76 7.48
N ARG A 631 22.81 -4.21 8.25
CA ARG A 631 23.05 -5.10 9.40
C ARG A 631 23.61 -6.46 8.99
N GLY A 632 23.09 -7.06 7.92
CA GLY A 632 23.63 -8.33 7.45
C GLY A 632 25.06 -8.22 6.91
N LEU A 633 25.42 -7.09 6.27
CA LEU A 633 26.79 -6.81 5.86
C LEU A 633 27.70 -6.59 7.08
N LEU A 634 27.22 -5.90 8.11
CA LEU A 634 27.95 -5.75 9.38
C LEU A 634 28.21 -7.09 10.07
N ILE A 635 27.31 -8.06 9.96
CA ILE A 635 27.53 -9.42 10.50
C ILE A 635 28.64 -10.15 9.73
N LEU A 636 28.63 -10.08 8.40
CA LEU A 636 29.73 -10.64 7.59
C LEU A 636 31.06 -9.94 7.91
N GLY A 637 31.02 -8.61 8.08
CA GLY A 637 32.14 -7.82 8.55
C GLY A 637 32.62 -8.25 9.94
N PHE A 638 31.71 -8.49 10.88
CA PHE A 638 32.04 -8.99 12.22
C PHE A 638 32.79 -10.33 12.15
N TRP A 639 32.31 -11.29 11.37
CA TRP A 639 33.00 -12.56 11.19
C TRP A 639 34.39 -12.38 10.55
N ALA A 640 34.51 -11.53 9.54
CA ALA A 640 35.81 -11.19 8.97
C ALA A 640 36.75 -10.56 10.02
N ALA A 641 36.24 -9.65 10.84
CA ALA A 641 37.00 -8.98 11.90
C ALA A 641 37.46 -9.94 13.01
N VAL A 642 36.63 -10.91 13.40
CA VAL A 642 37.00 -11.94 14.39
C VAL A 642 38.02 -12.92 13.82
N THR A 643 37.93 -13.27 12.53
CA THR A 643 38.87 -14.19 11.88
C THR A 643 40.23 -13.54 11.60
N THR A 644 40.27 -12.24 11.28
CA THR A 644 41.50 -11.50 10.95
C THR A 644 42.63 -11.64 11.99
N PRO A 645 42.43 -11.46 13.31
CA PRO A 645 43.52 -11.60 14.27
C PRO A 645 44.05 -13.04 14.35
N ILE A 646 43.19 -14.03 14.08
CA ILE A 646 43.58 -15.44 14.06
C ILE A 646 44.47 -15.71 12.84
N THR A 647 44.32 -15.00 11.72
CA THR A 647 45.14 -15.20 10.52
C THR A 647 46.46 -14.41 10.53
N LEU A 648 46.67 -13.51 11.50
CA LEU A 648 47.92 -12.74 11.63
C LEU A 648 49.16 -13.63 11.84
N GLY A 649 48.99 -14.79 12.49
CA GLY A 649 50.05 -15.78 12.68
C GLY A 649 50.33 -16.66 11.45
N GLY A 650 49.59 -16.48 10.36
CA GLY A 650 49.70 -17.26 9.12
C GLY A 650 50.08 -16.40 7.91
N TRP A 651 49.60 -16.78 6.72
CA TRP A 651 49.93 -16.10 5.47
C TRP A 651 49.34 -14.68 5.37
N THR A 652 50.20 -13.69 5.11
CA THR A 652 49.83 -12.25 5.09
C THR A 652 48.79 -11.89 4.03
N VAL A 653 48.78 -12.60 2.89
CA VAL A 653 47.80 -12.39 1.80
C VAL A 653 46.39 -12.77 2.24
N ALA A 654 46.23 -13.84 3.03
CA ALA A 654 44.93 -14.25 3.56
C ALA A 654 44.37 -13.18 4.52
N THR A 655 45.22 -12.63 5.38
CA THR A 655 44.89 -11.52 6.29
C THR A 655 44.49 -10.26 5.52
N ALA A 656 45.25 -9.88 4.48
CA ALA A 656 44.90 -8.75 3.61
C ALA A 656 43.56 -8.96 2.88
N GLY A 657 43.28 -10.20 2.45
CA GLY A 657 42.00 -10.58 1.84
C GLY A 657 40.81 -10.42 2.80
N LEU A 658 40.95 -10.85 4.06
CA LEU A 658 39.92 -10.67 5.09
C LEU A 658 39.69 -9.20 5.45
N LEU A 659 40.76 -8.40 5.54
CA LEU A 659 40.66 -6.95 5.75
C LEU A 659 39.93 -6.25 4.58
N THR A 660 40.18 -6.71 3.35
CA THR A 660 39.48 -6.20 2.16
C THR A 660 38.00 -6.56 2.19
N LEU A 661 37.66 -7.80 2.55
CA LEU A 661 36.27 -8.24 2.73
C LEU A 661 35.55 -7.44 3.83
N LEU A 662 36.24 -7.22 4.96
CA LEU A 662 35.76 -6.39 6.05
C LEU A 662 35.46 -4.97 5.57
N ALA A 663 36.40 -4.35 4.84
CA ALA A 663 36.24 -3.01 4.28
C ALA A 663 35.04 -2.95 3.31
N LEU A 664 34.92 -3.90 2.38
CA LEU A 664 33.80 -3.98 1.43
C LEU A 664 32.44 -4.16 2.11
N ALA A 665 32.39 -4.89 3.22
CA ALA A 665 31.16 -5.11 3.98
C ALA A 665 30.76 -3.88 4.83
N VAL A 666 31.73 -3.25 5.51
CA VAL A 666 31.47 -2.24 6.55
C VAL A 666 31.53 -0.81 6.00
N PHE A 667 32.48 -0.49 5.12
CA PHE A 667 32.70 0.87 4.63
C PHE A 667 31.46 1.49 3.97
N PRO A 668 30.74 0.80 3.06
CA PRO A 668 29.53 1.37 2.45
C PRO A 668 28.41 1.65 3.46
N VAL A 669 28.33 0.83 4.52
CA VAL A 669 27.37 1.01 5.62
C VAL A 669 27.69 2.26 6.42
N LEU A 670 28.96 2.42 6.80
CA LEU A 670 29.44 3.59 7.54
C LEU A 670 29.28 4.86 6.70
N ALA A 671 29.71 4.85 5.44
CA ALA A 671 29.54 5.95 4.49
C ALA A 671 28.07 6.36 4.34
N ARG A 672 27.16 5.38 4.21
CA ARG A 672 25.71 5.64 4.16
C ARG A 672 25.19 6.26 5.46
N SER A 673 25.57 5.71 6.62
CA SER A 673 25.13 6.22 7.92
C SER A 673 25.62 7.65 8.17
N TRP A 674 26.86 7.92 7.77
CA TRP A 674 27.48 9.23 7.88
C TRP A 674 26.80 10.24 6.94
N TRP A 675 26.53 9.83 5.70
CA TRP A 675 25.78 10.64 4.75
C TRP A 675 24.36 10.96 5.25
N GLN A 676 23.64 9.98 5.78
CA GLN A 676 22.31 10.18 6.36
C GLN A 676 22.33 11.13 7.55
N ARG A 677 23.28 10.96 8.49
CA ARG A 677 23.47 11.87 9.62
C ARG A 677 23.81 13.29 9.17
N ARG A 678 24.68 13.43 8.17
CA ARG A 678 25.05 14.74 7.63
C ARG A 678 23.86 15.45 7.00
N MET A 679 23.02 14.72 6.26
CA MET A 679 21.78 15.28 5.69
C MET A 679 20.75 15.65 6.79
N ALA A 680 20.73 14.93 7.91
CA ALA A 680 19.86 15.19 9.07
C ALA A 680 20.42 16.22 10.08
N GLN A 681 21.70 16.58 9.99
CA GLN A 681 22.32 17.63 10.80
C GLN A 681 22.23 19.00 10.12
N THR A 682 22.11 19.03 8.79
CA THR A 682 21.81 20.27 8.04
C THR A 682 20.35 20.73 8.16
N THR A 683 19.59 20.13 9.09
CA THR A 683 18.18 20.43 9.40
C THR A 683 18.00 20.96 10.82
N ARG A 684 19.05 21.52 11.42
CA ARG A 684 18.95 22.34 12.65
C ARG A 684 19.48 23.73 12.37
#